data_AF-A0A0F5JH16-F1
#
_entry.id   AF-A0A0F5JH16-F1
#
_cell.length_a   1.000
_cell.length_b   1.000
_cell.length_c   1.000
_cell.angle_alpha   90.00
_cell.angle_beta   90.00
_cell.angle_gamma   90.00
#
_symmetry.space_group_name_H-M   'P 1'
#
loop_
_entity.id
_entity.type
_entity.pdbx_description
1 polymer ?
#
loop_
_entity_poly.entity_id
_entity_poly.type
_entity_poly.pdbx_seq_one_letter_code
_entity_poly.pdbx_strand_id
1 'polypeptide(L)'
;MKKLINLIVFILIAGLNGWAQEATEVIRVACVGNSITFGAGIANRDRDSYPSVLGQMLGRGYEVRNFGFSARTMLMKGDHPYMKEQMFQDALKYNPDIVVIKLGTNDSKSFNWKYKADLPKDIQTMVSAFKAIPSKPKIYLCYPPKAYQVQYSINDSIIEHGVIPVIDQVAKRNKLPVIDLHTALSGMKEHFPDNVHPDPVGAHKIAETVYKAITGQESSHRMQAFPGFKSEWNGCDRYDFQFKGRDAIVVVPKQAAKGNPWIWRPAFFNAFPSVDKALLEKGFHVAYYDVTHCYGNPRAVAWGTDFYNYIKNYYGLSPKVTLEGFSRGGLYALNWAAKNTDKIACIYIDAPVCDVFSWPGRKNAALWNDLLKEWNLTDEDMNSFKGNPIDNLEPLAKAGIPIISVCGDSDKTVPFKDNMDVVRSRYLALGGPVEVIIKPGVDHHPHSLENPEPVVDFILRHQPEYEKYLHYNVRGSLQNSFVKFEKERKGRVAFLGGSITEMNGWKNRIEKQLQQRFPYTTFEFVEAGIGSTGTTPGAFRLQNDVLSKGKIDLLFVEAAVNDHTNYFTPLEQVRGMEGEVRHALLSNPEMDIIMLHFIYDPFIPMVAKKQQPDVVLNHERVANHYLIPSVNLVQEIGERMQDGEFTWEQFGGTHPLPFGHTFYAAAINHLFDSMWKGITPDSPVVAHEIPEEPLDEYSYYKGDFIDLKEAKLNKGWKYVPSWRADNKYEKRRGFADVPMLEATRPGDKLTLDFTGKAIGIFCTPGPTAGILEYSIDGAPFKKLDTFTQWSKYLYIPWVYMFETELDDTTHKLVLRISKDKNPDSIGTECQIRNFVVNR
;
A
#
# COMPACT_ATOMS: atom_id res chain seq x y z
N MET A 1 -20.03 29.69 -33.51
CA MET A 1 -20.49 28.79 -32.43
C MET A 1 -21.18 27.51 -32.90
N LYS A 2 -21.91 27.46 -34.03
CA LYS A 2 -22.53 26.21 -34.53
C LYS A 2 -21.57 25.20 -35.21
N LYS A 3 -20.34 25.59 -35.57
CA LYS A 3 -19.33 24.68 -36.17
C LYS A 3 -18.40 24.00 -35.15
N LEU A 4 -18.39 24.43 -33.88
CA LEU A 4 -17.57 23.80 -32.82
C LEU A 4 -18.31 22.67 -32.09
N ILE A 5 -19.65 22.70 -32.11
CA ILE A 5 -20.52 21.69 -31.47
C ILE A 5 -20.54 20.38 -32.28
N ASN A 6 -20.40 20.44 -33.62
CA ASN A 6 -20.35 19.23 -34.44
C ASN A 6 -19.00 18.50 -34.41
N LEU A 7 -17.92 19.13 -33.93
CA LEU A 7 -16.62 18.48 -33.78
C LEU A 7 -16.53 17.66 -32.47
N ILE A 8 -17.27 18.08 -31.43
CA ILE A 8 -17.34 17.37 -30.14
C ILE A 8 -18.28 16.15 -30.22
N VAL A 9 -19.33 16.20 -31.04
CA VAL A 9 -20.22 15.05 -31.26
C VAL A 9 -19.57 13.95 -32.12
N PHE A 10 -18.59 14.28 -32.98
CA PHE A 10 -17.84 13.29 -33.76
C PHE A 10 -16.77 12.55 -32.95
N ILE A 11 -16.27 13.14 -31.86
CA ILE A 11 -15.34 12.47 -30.92
C ILE A 11 -16.12 11.54 -29.96
N LEU A 12 -17.40 11.82 -29.72
CA LEU A 12 -18.29 11.03 -28.84
C LEU A 12 -18.83 9.73 -29.47
N ILE A 13 -18.73 9.54 -30.79
CA ILE A 13 -19.06 8.27 -31.47
C ILE A 13 -17.79 7.44 -31.74
N ALA A 14 -16.61 8.07 -31.75
CA ALA A 14 -15.33 7.39 -31.94
C ALA A 14 -14.78 6.73 -30.66
N GLY A 15 -15.28 7.08 -29.47
CA GLY A 15 -14.91 6.45 -28.20
C GLY A 15 -15.76 5.23 -27.78
N LEU A 16 -16.85 4.94 -28.50
CA LEU A 16 -17.77 3.83 -28.22
C LEU A 16 -17.79 2.74 -29.30
N ASN A 17 -17.19 2.99 -30.46
CA ASN A 17 -16.65 1.91 -31.26
C ASN A 17 -15.27 1.61 -30.67
N GLY A 18 -15.23 0.76 -29.65
CA GLY A 18 -14.02 0.03 -29.33
C GLY A 18 -13.41 -0.40 -30.66
N TRP A 19 -12.11 -0.20 -30.82
CA TRP A 19 -11.41 -0.76 -31.96
C TRP A 19 -11.81 -2.23 -31.97
N ALA A 20 -12.70 -2.60 -32.89
CA ALA A 20 -12.76 -3.95 -33.37
C ALA A 20 -11.41 -4.10 -34.03
N GLN A 21 -10.43 -4.46 -33.20
CA GLN A 21 -9.17 -4.99 -33.63
C GLN A 21 -9.60 -6.08 -34.58
N GLU A 22 -9.36 -5.88 -35.89
CA GLU A 22 -9.54 -6.94 -36.87
C GLU A 22 -8.93 -8.17 -36.22
N ALA A 23 -9.78 -9.12 -35.84
CA ALA A 23 -9.35 -10.27 -35.09
C ALA A 23 -8.42 -11.01 -36.04
N THR A 24 -7.12 -10.80 -35.83
CA THR A 24 -6.09 -11.49 -36.58
C THR A 24 -6.34 -12.96 -36.31
N GLU A 25 -6.63 -13.71 -37.36
CA GLU A 25 -7.01 -15.12 -37.24
C GLU A 25 -5.86 -15.86 -36.54
N VAL A 26 -6.11 -16.27 -35.29
CA VAL A 26 -5.09 -16.91 -34.45
C VAL A 26 -4.84 -18.32 -34.98
N ILE A 27 -3.58 -18.65 -35.26
CA ILE A 27 -3.21 -19.98 -35.77
C ILE A 27 -3.27 -20.99 -34.62
N ARG A 28 -4.15 -21.99 -34.73
CA ARG A 28 -4.33 -23.01 -33.71
C ARG A 28 -3.36 -24.17 -33.90
N VAL A 29 -2.61 -24.49 -32.84
CA VAL A 29 -1.62 -25.57 -32.84
C VAL A 29 -2.03 -26.64 -31.83
N ALA A 30 -2.31 -27.85 -32.32
CA ALA A 30 -2.58 -29.00 -31.47
C ALA A 30 -1.30 -29.82 -31.24
N CYS A 31 -0.79 -29.86 -30.01
CA CYS A 31 0.28 -30.78 -29.62
C CYS A 31 -0.33 -32.10 -29.13
N VAL A 32 -0.35 -33.12 -29.99
CA VAL A 32 -0.94 -34.43 -29.73
C VAL A 32 0.16 -35.41 -29.30
N GLY A 33 0.00 -36.09 -28.17
CA GLY A 33 1.02 -37.05 -27.76
C GLY A 33 0.77 -37.77 -26.44
N ASN A 34 1.83 -38.41 -25.94
CA ASN A 34 1.79 -39.20 -24.72
C ASN A 34 2.21 -38.40 -23.47
N SER A 35 2.75 -39.07 -22.46
CA SER A 35 3.19 -38.48 -21.18
C SER A 35 4.22 -37.38 -21.32
N ILE A 36 5.09 -37.45 -22.34
CA ILE A 36 6.06 -36.39 -22.61
C ILE A 36 5.36 -35.12 -23.12
N THR A 37 4.34 -35.25 -23.97
CA THR A 37 3.53 -34.09 -24.41
C THR A 37 2.69 -33.55 -23.26
N PHE A 38 2.14 -34.42 -22.44
CA PHE A 38 1.41 -34.05 -21.23
C PHE A 38 2.27 -33.29 -20.21
N GLY A 39 3.61 -33.40 -20.28
CA GLY A 39 4.52 -32.83 -19.29
C GLY A 39 4.59 -33.64 -17.99
N ALA A 40 4.54 -34.97 -18.08
CA ALA A 40 4.76 -35.83 -16.91
C ALA A 40 6.15 -35.58 -16.31
N GLY A 41 6.23 -35.44 -14.98
CA GLY A 41 7.47 -35.11 -14.27
C GLY A 41 7.76 -33.60 -14.15
N ILE A 42 7.05 -32.75 -14.89
CA ILE A 42 7.19 -31.29 -14.81
C ILE A 42 6.21 -30.73 -13.78
N ALA A 43 6.73 -30.04 -12.76
CA ALA A 43 5.93 -29.50 -11.66
C ALA A 43 4.91 -28.44 -12.13
N ASN A 44 5.36 -27.45 -12.89
CA ASN A 44 4.50 -26.40 -13.47
C ASN A 44 4.36 -26.60 -14.98
N ARG A 45 3.49 -27.53 -15.39
CA ARG A 45 3.27 -27.85 -16.81
C ARG A 45 2.80 -26.66 -17.64
N ASP A 46 2.05 -25.74 -17.03
CA ASP A 46 1.43 -24.62 -17.74
C ASP A 46 2.48 -23.61 -18.19
N ARG A 47 3.64 -23.59 -17.51
CA ARG A 47 4.83 -22.83 -17.91
C ARG A 47 5.86 -23.69 -18.66
N ASP A 48 6.16 -24.88 -18.17
CA ASP A 48 7.41 -25.57 -18.50
C ASP A 48 7.22 -26.81 -19.41
N SER A 49 5.99 -27.25 -19.69
CA SER A 49 5.77 -28.31 -20.68
C SER A 49 6.12 -27.83 -22.09
N TYR A 50 6.60 -28.73 -22.96
CA TYR A 50 7.01 -28.28 -24.30
C TYR A 50 5.87 -27.60 -25.09
N PRO A 51 4.58 -28.00 -24.99
CA PRO A 51 3.51 -27.27 -25.67
C PRO A 51 3.34 -25.85 -25.11
N SER A 52 3.48 -25.68 -23.79
CA SER A 52 3.47 -24.36 -23.16
C SER A 52 4.65 -23.51 -23.61
N VAL A 53 5.87 -24.04 -23.58
CA VAL A 53 7.08 -23.34 -24.04
C VAL A 53 6.99 -23.00 -25.54
N LEU A 54 6.43 -23.90 -26.36
CA LEU A 54 6.19 -23.64 -27.78
C LEU A 54 5.23 -22.47 -27.97
N GLY A 55 4.16 -22.38 -27.16
CA GLY A 55 3.25 -21.23 -27.16
C GLY A 55 3.96 -19.92 -26.81
N GLN A 56 4.89 -19.97 -25.84
CA GLN A 56 5.72 -18.80 -25.47
C GLN A 56 6.60 -18.34 -26.63
N MET A 57 7.19 -19.29 -27.38
CA MET A 57 8.04 -19.02 -28.53
C MET A 57 7.26 -18.48 -29.74
N LEU A 58 6.07 -19.01 -30.00
CA LEU A 58 5.24 -18.62 -31.15
C LEU A 58 4.51 -17.28 -30.93
N GLY A 59 4.16 -16.98 -29.68
CA GLY A 59 3.55 -15.71 -29.28
C GLY A 59 2.09 -15.54 -29.70
N ARG A 60 1.59 -14.30 -29.61
CA ARG A 60 0.14 -13.98 -29.67
C ARG A 60 -0.56 -14.35 -30.99
N GLY A 61 0.18 -14.54 -32.07
CA GLY A 61 -0.39 -15.00 -33.34
C GLY A 61 -0.80 -16.47 -33.35
N TYR A 62 -0.48 -17.22 -32.28
CA TYR A 62 -0.73 -18.64 -32.16
C TYR A 62 -1.44 -18.97 -30.86
N GLU A 63 -2.33 -19.96 -30.91
CA GLU A 63 -2.88 -20.62 -29.74
C GLU A 63 -2.38 -22.06 -29.72
N VAL A 64 -1.51 -22.39 -28.76
CA VAL A 64 -0.97 -23.74 -28.63
C VAL A 64 -1.69 -24.47 -27.51
N ARG A 65 -2.31 -25.62 -27.83
CA ARG A 65 -2.99 -26.47 -26.85
C ARG A 65 -2.30 -27.81 -26.68
N ASN A 66 -2.17 -28.22 -25.43
CA ASN A 66 -1.61 -29.49 -25.02
C ASN A 66 -2.70 -30.58 -25.02
N PHE A 67 -2.64 -31.48 -26.01
CA PHE A 67 -3.46 -32.70 -26.10
C PHE A 67 -2.61 -33.93 -25.76
N GLY A 68 -1.69 -33.81 -24.80
CA GLY A 68 -0.92 -34.93 -24.29
C GLY A 68 -1.76 -35.79 -23.36
N PHE A 69 -1.66 -37.11 -23.47
CA PHE A 69 -2.28 -38.04 -22.52
C PHE A 69 -1.30 -39.16 -22.12
N SER A 70 -0.94 -39.22 -20.84
CA SER A 70 0.10 -40.11 -20.32
C SER A 70 -0.09 -41.59 -20.68
N ALA A 71 0.99 -42.31 -20.93
CA ALA A 71 1.00 -43.75 -21.28
C ALA A 71 0.35 -44.16 -22.63
N ARG A 72 -0.24 -43.23 -23.40
CA ARG A 72 -0.98 -43.61 -24.62
C ARG A 72 -0.08 -44.04 -25.79
N THR A 73 -0.60 -44.94 -26.61
CA THR A 73 0.03 -45.53 -27.80
C THR A 73 -0.60 -45.01 -29.10
N MET A 74 0.15 -45.08 -30.20
CA MET A 74 -0.42 -44.93 -31.55
C MET A 74 -1.19 -46.20 -31.96
N LEU A 75 -0.68 -47.38 -31.58
CA LEU A 75 -1.26 -48.68 -31.86
C LEU A 75 -2.67 -48.81 -31.27
N MET A 76 -3.65 -49.14 -32.10
CA MET A 76 -5.06 -49.36 -31.73
C MET A 76 -5.30 -50.65 -30.95
N LYS A 77 -4.37 -51.62 -31.08
CA LYS A 77 -4.32 -52.86 -30.30
C LYS A 77 -3.37 -52.79 -29.11
N GLY A 78 -2.68 -51.66 -28.91
CA GLY A 78 -1.87 -51.42 -27.72
C GLY A 78 -2.72 -51.43 -26.45
N ASP A 79 -2.05 -51.41 -25.30
CA ASP A 79 -2.66 -51.32 -23.97
C ASP A 79 -3.54 -50.07 -23.80
N HIS A 80 -3.09 -48.91 -24.31
CA HIS A 80 -3.78 -47.62 -24.15
C HIS A 80 -3.82 -46.81 -25.46
N PRO A 81 -4.65 -47.20 -26.44
CA PRO A 81 -4.71 -46.55 -27.75
C PRO A 81 -5.24 -45.10 -27.68
N TYR A 82 -4.42 -44.13 -28.07
CA TYR A 82 -4.75 -42.69 -27.98
C TYR A 82 -6.05 -42.32 -28.72
N MET A 83 -6.28 -42.89 -29.91
CA MET A 83 -7.45 -42.57 -30.74
C MET A 83 -8.79 -43.03 -30.15
N LYS A 84 -8.78 -43.84 -29.08
CA LYS A 84 -10.00 -44.21 -28.34
C LYS A 84 -10.33 -43.24 -27.20
N GLU A 85 -9.45 -42.28 -26.93
CA GLU A 85 -9.60 -41.34 -25.81
C GLU A 85 -10.42 -40.11 -26.23
N GLN A 86 -11.15 -39.53 -25.28
CA GLN A 86 -11.86 -38.25 -25.48
C GLN A 86 -10.90 -37.13 -25.93
N MET A 87 -9.66 -37.15 -25.44
CA MET A 87 -8.61 -36.19 -25.82
C MET A 87 -8.34 -36.15 -27.33
N PHE A 88 -8.49 -37.28 -28.04
CA PHE A 88 -8.36 -37.30 -29.50
C PHE A 88 -9.55 -36.60 -30.18
N GLN A 89 -10.76 -36.84 -29.69
CA GLN A 89 -11.96 -36.15 -30.18
C GLN A 89 -11.88 -34.64 -29.92
N ASP A 90 -11.36 -34.24 -28.75
CA ASP A 90 -11.16 -32.83 -28.40
C ASP A 90 -10.11 -32.17 -29.30
N ALA A 91 -9.03 -32.87 -29.64
CA ALA A 91 -8.01 -32.38 -30.58
C ALA A 91 -8.58 -32.19 -32.01
N LEU A 92 -9.47 -33.07 -32.46
CA LEU A 92 -10.17 -32.91 -33.75
C LEU A 92 -11.16 -31.74 -33.70
N LYS A 93 -11.96 -31.65 -32.63
CA LYS A 93 -12.95 -30.59 -32.42
C LYS A 93 -12.32 -29.21 -32.28
N TYR A 94 -11.10 -29.14 -31.76
CA TYR A 94 -10.32 -27.90 -31.71
C TYR A 94 -10.06 -27.31 -33.11
N ASN A 95 -10.24 -28.11 -34.16
CA ASN A 95 -10.11 -27.74 -35.57
C ASN A 95 -8.77 -27.02 -35.87
N PRO A 96 -7.62 -27.57 -35.44
CA PRO A 96 -6.32 -26.88 -35.50
C PRO A 96 -5.85 -26.61 -36.92
N ASP A 97 -5.02 -25.60 -37.10
CA ASP A 97 -4.35 -25.25 -38.35
C ASP A 97 -2.99 -25.95 -38.48
N ILE A 98 -2.39 -26.31 -37.34
CA ILE A 98 -1.16 -27.09 -37.23
C ILE A 98 -1.35 -28.23 -36.23
N VAL A 99 -0.90 -29.43 -36.59
CA VAL A 99 -0.92 -30.60 -35.68
C VAL A 99 0.48 -31.17 -35.55
N VAL A 100 0.97 -31.26 -34.31
CA VAL A 100 2.27 -31.88 -33.97
C VAL A 100 1.98 -33.21 -33.27
N ILE A 101 2.22 -34.33 -33.96
CA ILE A 101 1.92 -35.67 -33.45
C ILE A 101 3.19 -36.33 -32.92
N LYS A 102 3.25 -36.52 -31.60
CA LYS A 102 4.39 -37.10 -30.87
C LYS A 102 3.99 -38.36 -30.09
N LEU A 103 3.60 -39.41 -30.83
CA LEU A 103 3.31 -40.76 -30.33
C LEU A 103 4.34 -41.76 -30.87
N GLY A 104 4.36 -43.00 -30.35
CA GLY A 104 5.35 -44.02 -30.69
C GLY A 104 6.26 -44.45 -29.53
N THR A 105 6.44 -43.61 -28.51
CA THR A 105 7.28 -43.96 -27.34
C THR A 105 6.74 -45.19 -26.59
N ASN A 106 5.44 -45.21 -26.27
CA ASN A 106 4.82 -46.32 -25.54
C ASN A 106 4.59 -47.56 -26.42
N ASP A 107 4.55 -47.37 -27.73
CA ASP A 107 4.45 -48.45 -28.71
C ASP A 107 5.69 -49.35 -28.70
N SER A 108 6.85 -48.80 -28.29
CA SER A 108 8.10 -49.55 -28.13
C SER A 108 8.09 -50.58 -26.99
N LYS A 109 7.11 -50.51 -26.09
CA LYS A 109 7.00 -51.47 -24.98
C LYS A 109 6.78 -52.87 -25.50
N SER A 110 7.46 -53.86 -24.94
CA SER A 110 7.46 -55.25 -25.45
C SER A 110 6.06 -55.82 -25.71
N PHE A 111 5.11 -55.56 -24.80
CA PHE A 111 3.73 -56.04 -24.90
C PHE A 111 2.86 -55.27 -25.91
N ASN A 112 3.26 -54.07 -26.33
CA ASN A 112 2.65 -53.31 -27.42
C ASN A 112 3.31 -53.64 -28.76
N TRP A 113 4.64 -53.80 -28.76
CA TRP A 113 5.46 -54.01 -29.95
C TRP A 113 5.14 -55.33 -30.68
N LYS A 114 4.51 -56.30 -30.01
CA LYS A 114 3.96 -57.49 -30.66
C LYS A 114 2.95 -57.17 -31.78
N TYR A 115 2.32 -55.99 -31.75
CA TYR A 115 1.39 -55.49 -32.77
C TYR A 115 2.04 -54.54 -33.80
N LYS A 116 3.38 -54.47 -33.88
CA LYS A 116 4.12 -53.56 -34.78
C LYS A 116 3.68 -53.56 -36.24
N ALA A 117 3.13 -54.66 -36.74
CA ALA A 117 2.62 -54.77 -38.11
C ALA A 117 1.44 -53.81 -38.39
N ASP A 118 0.67 -53.44 -37.37
CA ASP A 118 -0.46 -52.52 -37.48
C ASP A 118 -0.04 -51.03 -37.38
N LEU A 119 1.17 -50.73 -36.88
CA LEU A 119 1.64 -49.37 -36.63
C LEU A 119 1.56 -48.45 -37.86
N PRO A 120 1.98 -48.86 -39.10
CA PRO A 120 1.86 -48.00 -40.27
C PRO A 120 0.39 -47.65 -40.59
N LYS A 121 -0.52 -48.62 -40.42
CA LYS A 121 -1.95 -48.44 -40.64
C LYS A 121 -2.53 -47.47 -39.61
N ASP A 122 -2.19 -47.63 -38.34
CA ASP A 122 -2.75 -46.79 -37.27
C ASP A 122 -2.24 -45.34 -37.34
N ILE A 123 -0.96 -45.11 -37.70
CA ILE A 123 -0.46 -43.75 -38.01
C ILE A 123 -1.25 -43.15 -39.19
N GLN A 124 -1.46 -43.93 -40.26
CA GLN A 124 -2.23 -43.48 -41.41
C GLN A 124 -3.68 -43.13 -41.01
N THR A 125 -4.30 -43.89 -40.13
CA THR A 125 -5.65 -43.60 -39.61
C THR A 125 -5.69 -42.25 -38.88
N MET A 126 -4.74 -41.99 -37.98
CA MET A 126 -4.66 -40.70 -37.28
C MET A 126 -4.42 -39.53 -38.25
N VAL A 127 -3.49 -39.69 -39.20
CA VAL A 127 -3.22 -38.68 -40.24
C VAL A 127 -4.47 -38.41 -41.09
N SER A 128 -5.18 -39.45 -41.51
CA SER A 128 -6.41 -39.30 -42.30
C SER A 128 -7.51 -38.58 -41.52
N ALA A 129 -7.64 -38.85 -40.21
CA ALA A 129 -8.60 -38.16 -39.35
C ALA A 129 -8.31 -36.65 -39.28
N PHE A 130 -7.05 -36.25 -39.06
CA PHE A 130 -6.66 -34.84 -39.08
C PHE A 130 -6.67 -34.22 -40.48
N LYS A 131 -6.50 -34.97 -41.58
CA LYS A 131 -6.70 -34.42 -42.93
C LYS A 131 -8.17 -34.15 -43.26
N ALA A 132 -9.10 -34.80 -42.55
CA ALA A 132 -10.53 -34.71 -42.82
C ALA A 132 -11.24 -33.57 -42.07
N ILE A 133 -10.59 -32.92 -41.09
CA ILE A 133 -11.20 -31.79 -40.38
C ILE A 133 -11.25 -30.53 -41.25
N PRO A 134 -12.18 -29.59 -41.00
CA PRO A 134 -12.41 -28.44 -41.86
C PRO A 134 -11.20 -27.54 -42.12
N SER A 135 -10.35 -27.30 -41.12
CA SER A 135 -9.17 -26.43 -41.22
C SER A 135 -8.07 -26.96 -42.15
N LYS A 136 -8.08 -28.26 -42.47
CA LYS A 136 -7.05 -28.94 -43.29
C LYS A 136 -5.62 -28.65 -42.77
N PRO A 137 -5.29 -29.06 -41.53
CA PRO A 137 -4.06 -28.67 -40.87
C PRO A 137 -2.79 -29.08 -41.62
N LYS A 138 -1.71 -28.32 -41.37
CA LYS A 138 -0.35 -28.78 -41.60
C LYS A 138 0.04 -29.78 -40.50
N ILE A 139 0.26 -31.04 -40.88
CA ILE A 139 0.55 -32.13 -39.93
C ILE A 139 2.05 -32.42 -39.90
N TYR A 140 2.63 -32.44 -38.71
CA TYR A 140 4.00 -32.84 -38.42
C TYR A 140 4.00 -34.16 -37.66
N LEU A 141 4.72 -35.15 -38.17
CA LEU A 141 5.00 -36.38 -37.43
C LEU A 141 6.35 -36.24 -36.70
N CYS A 142 6.38 -36.54 -35.41
CA CYS A 142 7.61 -36.45 -34.63
C CYS A 142 8.20 -37.84 -34.39
N TYR A 143 9.52 -37.97 -34.52
CA TYR A 143 10.21 -39.11 -33.92
C TYR A 143 10.11 -39.02 -32.40
N PRO A 144 9.91 -40.15 -31.69
CA PRO A 144 9.95 -40.14 -30.23
C PRO A 144 11.33 -39.65 -29.72
N PRO A 145 11.37 -38.84 -28.65
CA PRO A 145 12.60 -38.56 -27.92
C PRO A 145 13.38 -39.83 -27.57
N LYS A 146 14.71 -39.71 -27.47
CA LYS A 146 15.59 -40.78 -27.03
C LYS A 146 15.21 -41.25 -25.62
N ALA A 147 15.04 -42.56 -25.45
CA ALA A 147 14.96 -43.17 -24.12
C ALA A 147 16.37 -43.58 -23.69
N TYR A 148 16.81 -43.14 -22.50
CA TYR A 148 18.21 -43.34 -22.09
C TYR A 148 18.49 -44.70 -21.48
N GLN A 149 17.45 -45.37 -21.00
CA GLN A 149 17.48 -46.73 -20.46
C GLN A 149 16.14 -47.41 -20.72
N VAL A 150 16.13 -48.74 -20.63
CA VAL A 150 14.85 -49.48 -20.63
C VAL A 150 14.14 -49.21 -19.31
N GLN A 151 13.18 -48.30 -19.33
CA GLN A 151 12.39 -47.88 -18.18
C GLN A 151 10.90 -47.95 -18.53
N TYR A 152 10.06 -48.43 -17.61
CA TYR A 152 8.63 -48.68 -17.85
C TYR A 152 8.36 -49.56 -19.10
N SER A 153 9.30 -50.46 -19.42
CA SER A 153 9.37 -51.26 -20.66
C SER A 153 9.58 -50.48 -21.96
N ILE A 154 9.74 -49.15 -21.94
CA ILE A 154 10.06 -48.35 -23.13
C ILE A 154 11.49 -48.68 -23.56
N ASN A 155 11.72 -48.90 -24.84
CA ASN A 155 13.00 -49.39 -25.35
C ASN A 155 13.48 -48.56 -26.55
N ASP A 156 14.59 -47.86 -26.38
CA ASP A 156 15.15 -46.97 -27.39
C ASP A 156 15.58 -47.70 -28.66
N SER A 157 16.09 -48.94 -28.55
CA SER A 157 16.44 -49.73 -29.73
C SER A 157 15.22 -50.06 -30.59
N ILE A 158 14.07 -50.30 -29.95
CA ILE A 158 12.79 -50.47 -30.65
C ILE A 158 12.29 -49.14 -31.22
N ILE A 159 12.51 -48.01 -30.53
CA ILE A 159 12.19 -46.68 -31.05
C ILE A 159 13.01 -46.41 -32.32
N GLU A 160 14.34 -46.52 -32.23
CA GLU A 160 15.31 -46.18 -33.27
C GLU A 160 15.19 -47.09 -34.50
N HIS A 161 15.15 -48.41 -34.30
CA HIS A 161 15.16 -49.38 -35.41
C HIS A 161 13.77 -49.89 -35.81
N GLY A 162 12.72 -49.50 -35.08
CA GLY A 162 11.36 -49.98 -35.30
C GLY A 162 10.37 -48.85 -35.57
N VAL A 163 10.13 -48.00 -34.57
CA VAL A 163 9.09 -46.96 -34.62
C VAL A 163 9.46 -45.85 -35.62
N ILE A 164 10.70 -45.35 -35.58
CA ILE A 164 11.17 -44.25 -36.45
C ILE A 164 11.07 -44.60 -37.95
N PRO A 165 11.55 -45.76 -38.43
CA PRO A 165 11.41 -46.14 -39.84
C PRO A 165 9.94 -46.20 -40.31
N VAL A 166 9.03 -46.64 -39.44
CA VAL A 166 7.59 -46.70 -39.77
C VAL A 166 6.98 -45.29 -39.86
N ILE A 167 7.37 -44.38 -38.96
CA ILE A 167 6.96 -42.96 -39.04
C ILE A 167 7.46 -42.33 -40.35
N ASP A 168 8.74 -42.52 -40.70
CA ASP A 168 9.33 -41.99 -41.93
C ASP A 168 8.64 -42.53 -43.19
N GLN A 169 8.31 -43.83 -43.21
CA GLN A 169 7.56 -44.44 -44.30
C GLN A 169 6.19 -43.77 -44.51
N VAL A 170 5.42 -43.58 -43.44
CA VAL A 170 4.07 -42.97 -43.53
C VAL A 170 4.16 -41.48 -43.84
N ALA A 171 5.16 -40.77 -43.31
CA ALA A 171 5.42 -39.36 -43.61
C ALA A 171 5.72 -39.16 -45.11
N LYS A 172 6.64 -39.95 -45.68
CA LYS A 172 6.98 -39.94 -47.11
C LYS A 172 5.77 -40.23 -47.99
N ARG A 173 5.00 -41.27 -47.64
CA ARG A 173 3.76 -41.63 -48.38
C ARG A 173 2.75 -40.48 -48.40
N ASN A 174 2.65 -39.72 -47.32
CA ASN A 174 1.69 -38.63 -47.18
C ASN A 174 2.24 -37.24 -47.53
N LYS A 175 3.53 -37.13 -47.90
CA LYS A 175 4.27 -35.88 -48.12
C LYS A 175 4.21 -34.95 -46.89
N LEU A 176 4.36 -35.52 -45.70
CA LEU A 176 4.34 -34.76 -44.44
C LEU A 176 5.76 -34.42 -43.97
N PRO A 177 5.96 -33.23 -43.38
CA PRO A 177 7.20 -32.92 -42.67
C PRO A 177 7.37 -33.81 -41.43
N VAL A 178 8.63 -34.08 -41.10
CA VAL A 178 9.03 -34.85 -39.91
C VAL A 178 9.86 -33.96 -38.97
N ILE A 179 9.62 -34.10 -37.66
CA ILE A 179 10.39 -33.44 -36.61
C ILE A 179 11.22 -34.50 -35.88
N ASP A 180 12.54 -34.46 -36.03
CA ASP A 180 13.45 -35.41 -35.42
C ASP A 180 13.80 -35.01 -33.97
N LEU A 181 12.91 -35.36 -33.03
CA LEU A 181 13.18 -35.16 -31.60
C LEU A 181 14.13 -36.20 -31.01
N HIS A 182 14.39 -37.32 -31.71
CA HIS A 182 15.30 -38.36 -31.23
C HIS A 182 16.74 -37.86 -31.28
N THR A 183 17.15 -37.37 -32.45
CA THR A 183 18.46 -36.75 -32.66
C THR A 183 18.59 -35.46 -31.86
N ALA A 184 17.56 -34.59 -31.88
CA ALA A 184 17.63 -33.28 -31.21
C ALA A 184 17.83 -33.38 -29.70
N LEU A 185 17.38 -34.47 -29.08
CA LEU A 185 17.56 -34.74 -27.66
C LEU A 185 18.63 -35.78 -27.38
N SER A 186 19.38 -36.22 -28.38
CA SER A 186 20.51 -37.12 -28.16
C SER A 186 21.62 -36.40 -27.38
N GLY A 187 22.10 -37.01 -26.29
CA GLY A 187 23.15 -36.44 -25.44
C GLY A 187 22.67 -35.53 -24.30
N MET A 188 21.36 -35.46 -24.04
CA MET A 188 20.76 -34.73 -22.92
C MET A 188 20.30 -35.66 -21.78
N LYS A 189 21.06 -36.72 -21.45
CA LYS A 189 20.65 -37.75 -20.47
C LYS A 189 20.29 -37.15 -19.10
N GLU A 190 21.07 -36.17 -18.67
CA GLU A 190 20.92 -35.43 -17.43
C GLU A 190 19.58 -34.71 -17.30
N HIS A 191 18.94 -34.39 -18.43
CA HIS A 191 17.64 -33.73 -18.49
C HIS A 191 16.47 -34.71 -18.61
N PHE A 192 16.74 -35.99 -18.38
CA PHE A 192 15.75 -37.06 -18.33
C PHE A 192 15.87 -37.77 -16.98
N PRO A 193 15.32 -37.19 -15.89
CA PRO A 193 15.55 -37.67 -14.52
C PRO A 193 15.11 -39.12 -14.28
N ASP A 194 14.14 -39.63 -15.05
CA ASP A 194 13.73 -41.04 -15.00
C ASP A 194 14.13 -41.82 -16.27
N ASN A 195 15.08 -41.29 -17.05
CA ASN A 195 15.54 -41.81 -18.33
C ASN A 195 14.51 -41.80 -19.49
N VAL A 196 13.29 -41.25 -19.30
CA VAL A 196 12.21 -41.24 -20.32
C VAL A 196 11.51 -39.89 -20.44
N HIS A 197 11.15 -39.25 -19.33
CA HIS A 197 10.45 -37.98 -19.31
C HIS A 197 11.44 -36.83 -19.14
N PRO A 198 11.36 -35.79 -19.98
CA PRO A 198 12.24 -34.65 -19.86
C PRO A 198 11.88 -33.78 -18.65
N ASP A 199 12.90 -33.17 -18.04
CA ASP A 199 12.77 -32.03 -17.15
C ASP A 199 12.41 -30.74 -17.96
N PRO A 200 12.27 -29.56 -17.32
CA PRO A 200 12.00 -28.31 -18.04
C PRO A 200 13.01 -27.95 -19.13
N VAL A 201 14.29 -28.31 -18.99
CA VAL A 201 15.34 -28.02 -19.99
C VAL A 201 15.17 -28.93 -21.21
N GLY A 202 14.93 -30.22 -20.99
CA GLY A 202 14.61 -31.17 -22.06
C GLY A 202 13.31 -30.78 -22.79
N ALA A 203 12.29 -30.34 -22.07
CA ALA A 203 11.03 -29.88 -22.64
C ALA A 203 11.20 -28.59 -23.46
N HIS A 204 12.03 -27.65 -23.00
CA HIS A 204 12.40 -26.46 -23.77
C HIS A 204 13.08 -26.84 -25.08
N LYS A 205 13.99 -27.83 -25.07
CA LYS A 205 14.63 -28.30 -26.30
C LYS A 205 13.66 -28.96 -27.30
N ILE A 206 12.64 -29.68 -26.81
CA ILE A 206 11.54 -30.17 -27.67
C ILE A 206 10.84 -28.97 -28.33
N ALA A 207 10.48 -27.96 -27.54
CA ALA A 207 9.79 -26.77 -28.03
C ALA A 207 10.61 -26.02 -29.08
N GLU A 208 11.92 -25.82 -28.88
CA GLU A 208 12.83 -25.23 -29.87
C GLU A 208 12.82 -25.99 -31.19
N THR A 209 12.90 -27.32 -31.10
CA THR A 209 12.95 -28.19 -32.28
C THR A 209 11.64 -28.14 -33.06
N VAL A 210 10.51 -28.13 -32.35
CA VAL A 210 9.18 -27.98 -32.96
C VAL A 210 8.99 -26.57 -33.53
N TYR A 211 9.41 -25.54 -32.81
CA TYR A 211 9.37 -24.15 -33.26
C TYR A 211 10.11 -23.98 -34.59
N LYS A 212 11.36 -24.44 -34.66
CA LYS A 212 12.16 -24.39 -35.89
C LYS A 212 11.51 -25.12 -37.05
N ALA A 213 10.85 -26.25 -36.81
CA ALA A 213 10.12 -26.97 -37.85
C ALA A 213 8.87 -26.21 -38.34
N ILE A 214 8.19 -25.49 -37.44
CA ILE A 214 6.98 -24.72 -37.77
C ILE A 214 7.34 -23.42 -38.52
N THR A 215 8.34 -22.68 -38.03
CA THR A 215 8.66 -21.31 -38.49
C THR A 215 9.82 -21.25 -39.48
N GLY A 216 10.68 -22.27 -39.50
CA GLY A 216 11.95 -22.26 -40.22
C GLY A 216 13.05 -21.43 -39.54
N GLN A 217 12.81 -20.91 -38.33
CA GLN A 217 13.71 -20.01 -37.61
C GLN A 217 14.21 -20.63 -36.31
N GLU A 218 15.43 -20.26 -35.89
CA GLU A 218 15.91 -20.58 -34.53
C GLU A 218 15.20 -19.70 -33.50
N SER A 219 14.94 -20.25 -32.31
CA SER A 219 14.31 -19.50 -31.23
C SER A 219 15.34 -18.71 -30.42
N SER A 220 15.07 -17.43 -30.14
CA SER A 220 15.81 -16.64 -29.14
C SER A 220 15.23 -16.76 -27.74
N HIS A 221 14.16 -17.56 -27.57
CA HIS A 221 13.46 -17.72 -26.30
C HIS A 221 14.37 -18.24 -25.19
N ARG A 222 14.11 -17.79 -23.97
CA ARG A 222 14.77 -18.24 -22.74
C ARG A 222 13.68 -18.66 -21.76
N MET A 223 14.00 -19.57 -20.84
CA MET A 223 13.06 -19.91 -19.77
C MET A 223 12.61 -18.65 -19.04
N GLN A 224 11.32 -18.58 -18.73
CA GLN A 224 10.66 -17.37 -18.25
C GLN A 224 10.09 -17.58 -16.85
N ALA A 225 9.87 -16.48 -16.11
CA ALA A 225 9.31 -16.55 -14.77
C ALA A 225 7.85 -17.04 -14.77
N PHE A 226 7.06 -16.54 -15.72
CA PHE A 226 5.62 -16.78 -15.88
C PHE A 226 5.31 -17.42 -17.24
N PRO A 227 4.14 -18.07 -17.38
CA PRO A 227 3.73 -18.72 -18.61
C PRO A 227 3.28 -17.71 -19.67
N GLY A 228 3.19 -18.19 -20.90
CA GLY A 228 2.65 -17.43 -22.02
C GLY A 228 3.60 -16.39 -22.62
N PHE A 229 3.04 -15.54 -23.47
CA PHE A 229 3.83 -14.64 -24.29
C PHE A 229 4.41 -13.51 -23.44
N LYS A 230 5.72 -13.32 -23.51
CA LYS A 230 6.40 -12.22 -22.85
C LYS A 230 6.49 -10.99 -23.76
N SER A 231 6.05 -9.87 -23.21
CA SER A 231 6.17 -8.54 -23.79
C SER A 231 6.60 -7.54 -22.72
N GLU A 232 6.53 -6.25 -23.03
CA GLU A 232 6.81 -5.18 -22.07
C GLU A 232 5.53 -4.36 -21.80
N TRP A 233 5.35 -3.93 -20.55
CA TRP A 233 4.35 -2.94 -20.17
C TRP A 233 4.98 -1.91 -19.22
N ASN A 234 5.11 -0.66 -19.67
CA ASN A 234 5.75 0.43 -18.94
C ASN A 234 7.18 0.09 -18.46
N GLY A 235 8.03 -0.47 -19.33
CA GLY A 235 9.41 -0.81 -18.97
C GLY A 235 9.55 -2.03 -18.06
N CYS A 236 8.47 -2.77 -17.83
CA CYS A 236 8.42 -3.97 -16.99
C CYS A 236 8.01 -5.19 -17.81
N ASP A 237 8.51 -6.36 -17.42
CA ASP A 237 8.18 -7.63 -18.09
C ASP A 237 6.70 -7.96 -17.90
N ARG A 238 5.98 -8.20 -19.00
CA ARG A 238 4.57 -8.59 -19.04
C ARG A 238 4.44 -9.99 -19.62
N TYR A 239 3.57 -10.80 -19.01
CA TYR A 239 3.27 -12.17 -19.44
C TYR A 239 1.78 -12.33 -19.69
N ASP A 240 1.41 -12.72 -20.90
CA ASP A 240 0.02 -12.95 -21.31
C ASP A 240 -0.23 -14.45 -21.55
N PHE A 241 -1.20 -15.03 -20.84
CA PHE A 241 -1.52 -16.46 -20.93
C PHE A 241 -3.00 -16.75 -20.72
N GLN A 242 -3.40 -17.99 -20.99
CA GLN A 242 -4.73 -18.51 -20.67
C GLN A 242 -4.67 -19.29 -19.36
N PHE A 243 -5.55 -18.99 -18.41
CA PHE A 243 -5.77 -19.82 -17.23
C PHE A 243 -7.22 -20.31 -17.17
N LYS A 244 -7.40 -21.62 -17.30
CA LYS A 244 -8.73 -22.27 -17.40
C LYS A 244 -9.64 -21.64 -18.47
N GLY A 245 -9.06 -21.28 -19.62
CA GLY A 245 -9.77 -20.73 -20.77
C GLY A 245 -10.17 -19.25 -20.63
N ARG A 246 -9.49 -18.51 -19.75
CA ARG A 246 -9.66 -17.07 -19.57
C ARG A 246 -8.32 -16.36 -19.65
N ASP A 247 -8.34 -15.15 -20.20
CA ASP A 247 -7.16 -14.29 -20.28
C ASP A 247 -6.62 -13.99 -18.88
N ALA A 248 -5.31 -14.12 -18.75
CA ALA A 248 -4.56 -13.76 -17.56
C ALA A 248 -3.30 -12.99 -17.97
N ILE A 249 -2.95 -11.99 -17.15
CA ILE A 249 -1.75 -11.19 -17.34
C ILE A 249 -1.02 -11.09 -16.00
N VAL A 250 0.30 -11.18 -16.03
CA VAL A 250 1.16 -10.77 -14.91
C VAL A 250 2.22 -9.79 -15.42
N VAL A 251 2.31 -8.63 -14.78
CA VAL A 251 3.43 -7.70 -14.96
C VAL A 251 4.34 -7.78 -13.73
N VAL A 252 5.63 -7.95 -13.98
CA VAL A 252 6.66 -8.16 -12.96
C VAL A 252 7.44 -6.86 -12.77
N PRO A 253 7.58 -6.34 -11.53
CA PRO A 253 8.34 -5.12 -11.28
C PRO A 253 9.82 -5.35 -11.60
N LYS A 254 10.54 -4.28 -11.95
CA LYS A 254 12.00 -4.34 -12.17
C LYS A 254 12.75 -4.87 -10.95
N GLN A 255 12.28 -4.50 -9.76
CA GLN A 255 12.74 -5.02 -8.50
C GLN A 255 11.54 -5.31 -7.60
N ALA A 256 11.33 -6.59 -7.29
CA ALA A 256 10.25 -6.99 -6.41
C ALA A 256 10.49 -6.51 -4.98
N ALA A 257 9.45 -5.99 -4.34
CA ALA A 257 9.46 -5.71 -2.91
C ALA A 257 9.47 -7.02 -2.12
N LYS A 258 10.00 -6.96 -0.89
CA LYS A 258 9.98 -8.10 0.04
C LYS A 258 8.55 -8.63 0.18
N GLY A 259 8.41 -9.96 0.23
CA GLY A 259 7.10 -10.63 0.31
C GLY A 259 6.33 -10.76 -1.01
N ASN A 260 6.86 -10.25 -2.13
CA ASN A 260 6.22 -10.28 -3.45
C ASN A 260 4.75 -9.79 -3.43
N PRO A 261 4.49 -8.56 -2.95
CA PRO A 261 3.14 -8.01 -2.91
C PRO A 261 2.60 -7.86 -4.34
N TRP A 262 1.28 -7.90 -4.46
CA TRP A 262 0.62 -7.84 -5.76
C TRP A 262 -0.78 -7.25 -5.67
N ILE A 263 -1.13 -6.52 -6.74
CA ILE A 263 -2.48 -6.01 -6.98
C ILE A 263 -3.14 -6.86 -8.05
N TRP A 264 -4.42 -7.19 -7.85
CA TRP A 264 -5.17 -8.06 -8.75
C TRP A 264 -6.40 -7.36 -9.32
N ARG A 265 -6.41 -7.22 -10.65
CA ARG A 265 -7.51 -6.68 -11.46
C ARG A 265 -8.40 -7.81 -12.01
N PRO A 266 -9.72 -7.81 -11.71
CA PRO A 266 -10.67 -8.75 -12.28
C PRO A 266 -11.25 -8.27 -13.62
N ALA A 267 -11.02 -7.01 -13.98
CA ALA A 267 -11.59 -6.36 -15.15
C ALA A 267 -10.66 -5.28 -15.72
N PHE A 268 -10.80 -5.02 -17.04
CA PHE A 268 -10.22 -3.87 -17.75
C PHE A 268 -8.72 -3.66 -17.51
N PHE A 269 -7.88 -4.62 -17.90
CA PHE A 269 -6.44 -4.41 -17.88
C PHE A 269 -6.05 -3.16 -18.70
N ASN A 270 -5.10 -2.36 -18.20
CA ASN A 270 -4.62 -1.11 -18.81
C ASN A 270 -5.61 0.08 -18.82
N ALA A 271 -6.81 -0.06 -18.24
CA ALA A 271 -7.72 1.07 -18.06
C ALA A 271 -7.32 1.90 -16.83
N PHE A 272 -7.01 3.19 -17.04
CA PHE A 272 -6.62 4.15 -15.99
C PHE A 272 -5.58 3.62 -14.98
N PRO A 273 -4.44 3.07 -15.44
CA PRO A 273 -3.55 2.25 -14.62
C PRO A 273 -2.54 3.07 -13.79
N SER A 274 -2.89 4.29 -13.36
CA SER A 274 -1.95 5.16 -12.63
C SER A 274 -1.52 4.56 -11.31
N VAL A 275 -2.43 3.91 -10.58
CA VAL A 275 -2.14 3.18 -9.34
C VAL A 275 -1.26 1.96 -9.61
N ASP A 276 -1.59 1.12 -10.61
CA ASP A 276 -0.78 -0.04 -10.99
C ASP A 276 0.67 0.34 -11.32
N LYS A 277 0.85 1.41 -12.10
CA LYS A 277 2.18 1.90 -12.50
C LYS A 277 2.99 2.36 -11.28
N ALA A 278 2.37 3.14 -10.39
CA ALA A 278 3.02 3.58 -9.18
C ALA A 278 3.37 2.40 -8.25
N LEU A 279 2.51 1.39 -8.15
CA LEU A 279 2.79 0.19 -7.37
C LEU A 279 3.90 -0.67 -7.97
N LEU A 280 4.01 -0.79 -9.30
CA LEU A 280 5.15 -1.46 -9.95
C LEU A 280 6.48 -0.80 -9.58
N GLU A 281 6.53 0.53 -9.55
CA GLU A 281 7.73 1.28 -9.11
C GLU A 281 8.06 1.02 -7.64
N LYS A 282 7.05 0.66 -6.83
CA LYS A 282 7.20 0.24 -5.42
C LYS A 282 7.42 -1.27 -5.27
N GLY A 283 7.62 -2.01 -6.37
CA GLY A 283 7.96 -3.42 -6.34
C GLY A 283 6.78 -4.40 -6.22
N PHE A 284 5.56 -3.96 -6.54
CA PHE A 284 4.40 -4.84 -6.64
C PHE A 284 4.35 -5.55 -7.98
N HIS A 285 3.81 -6.76 -8.00
CA HIS A 285 3.34 -7.39 -9.23
C HIS A 285 1.92 -6.91 -9.56
N VAL A 286 1.60 -6.77 -10.85
CA VAL A 286 0.24 -6.45 -11.30
C VAL A 286 -0.32 -7.67 -12.00
N ALA A 287 -1.37 -8.27 -11.44
CA ALA A 287 -2.05 -9.41 -12.01
C ALA A 287 -3.41 -9.02 -12.58
N TYR A 288 -3.80 -9.64 -13.67
CA TYR A 288 -5.15 -9.57 -14.23
C TYR A 288 -5.66 -10.97 -14.54
N TYR A 289 -6.94 -11.19 -14.25
CA TYR A 289 -7.65 -12.40 -14.63
C TYR A 289 -9.05 -12.03 -15.10
N ASP A 290 -9.39 -12.38 -16.34
CA ASP A 290 -10.60 -11.87 -16.96
C ASP A 290 -11.88 -12.54 -16.43
N VAL A 291 -12.58 -11.79 -15.59
CA VAL A 291 -13.93 -12.11 -15.10
C VAL A 291 -14.88 -10.92 -15.29
N THR A 292 -14.53 -10.01 -16.23
CA THR A 292 -15.18 -8.72 -16.47
C THR A 292 -16.70 -8.83 -16.66
N HIS A 293 -17.13 -9.87 -17.39
CA HIS A 293 -18.53 -10.11 -17.75
C HIS A 293 -19.19 -11.20 -16.90
N CYS A 294 -18.61 -11.57 -15.75
CA CYS A 294 -19.15 -12.63 -14.90
C CYS A 294 -19.99 -12.11 -13.73
N TYR A 295 -20.13 -10.78 -13.57
CA TYR A 295 -21.02 -10.15 -12.58
C TYR A 295 -20.84 -10.67 -11.14
N GLY A 296 -19.62 -11.07 -10.75
CA GLY A 296 -19.35 -11.61 -9.43
C GLY A 296 -20.05 -12.94 -9.10
N ASN A 297 -20.48 -13.71 -10.11
CA ASN A 297 -21.19 -14.96 -9.89
C ASN A 297 -20.34 -16.01 -9.13
N PRO A 298 -20.96 -17.01 -8.45
CA PRO A 298 -20.24 -17.97 -7.62
C PRO A 298 -19.18 -18.79 -8.36
N ARG A 299 -19.41 -19.07 -9.65
CA ARG A 299 -18.49 -19.83 -10.51
C ARG A 299 -17.23 -19.02 -10.81
N ALA A 300 -17.37 -17.72 -11.06
CA ALA A 300 -16.24 -16.81 -11.22
C ALA A 300 -15.46 -16.62 -9.91
N VAL A 301 -16.15 -16.58 -8.76
CA VAL A 301 -15.48 -16.55 -7.45
C VAL A 301 -14.61 -17.80 -7.24
N ALA A 302 -15.11 -18.98 -7.62
CA ALA A 302 -14.34 -20.22 -7.58
C ALA A 302 -13.12 -20.17 -8.52
N TRP A 303 -13.30 -19.74 -9.78
CA TRP A 303 -12.17 -19.58 -10.71
C TRP A 303 -11.11 -18.59 -10.22
N GLY A 304 -11.54 -17.50 -9.59
CA GLY A 304 -10.64 -16.56 -8.93
C GLY A 304 -9.81 -17.19 -7.84
N THR A 305 -10.43 -18.03 -7.03
CA THR A 305 -9.76 -18.75 -5.95
C THR A 305 -8.71 -19.72 -6.51
N ASP A 306 -9.03 -20.39 -7.62
CA ASP A 306 -8.07 -21.21 -8.36
C ASP A 306 -6.91 -20.40 -8.92
N PHE A 307 -7.18 -19.23 -9.50
CA PHE A 307 -6.16 -18.33 -10.03
C PHE A 307 -5.25 -17.79 -8.93
N TYR A 308 -5.82 -17.32 -7.81
CA TYR A 308 -5.07 -16.91 -6.63
C TYR A 308 -4.14 -18.04 -6.14
N ASN A 309 -4.65 -19.27 -6.01
CA ASN A 309 -3.85 -20.41 -5.57
C ASN A 309 -2.75 -20.75 -6.57
N TYR A 310 -3.04 -20.66 -7.87
CA TYR A 310 -2.07 -20.87 -8.93
C TYR A 310 -0.92 -19.85 -8.86
N ILE A 311 -1.24 -18.56 -8.76
CA ILE A 311 -0.26 -17.47 -8.70
C ILE A 311 0.58 -17.57 -7.42
N LYS A 312 -0.05 -17.79 -6.26
CA LYS A 312 0.64 -17.97 -4.98
C LYS A 312 1.55 -19.19 -4.97
N ASN A 313 1.03 -20.37 -5.32
CA ASN A 313 1.75 -21.63 -5.10
C ASN A 313 2.88 -21.85 -6.11
N TYR A 314 2.72 -21.42 -7.37
CA TYR A 314 3.73 -21.66 -8.40
C TYR A 314 4.68 -20.48 -8.60
N TYR A 315 4.29 -19.26 -8.22
CA TYR A 315 5.08 -18.05 -8.49
C TYR A 315 5.41 -17.25 -7.22
N GLY A 316 4.97 -17.71 -6.04
CA GLY A 316 5.41 -17.17 -4.76
C GLY A 316 4.98 -15.73 -4.49
N LEU A 317 3.87 -15.28 -5.11
CA LEU A 317 3.28 -13.99 -4.75
C LEU A 317 2.65 -14.04 -3.35
N SER A 318 2.57 -12.88 -2.69
CA SER A 318 2.06 -12.73 -1.32
C SER A 318 0.73 -13.47 -1.10
N PRO A 319 0.55 -14.17 0.03
CA PRO A 319 -0.75 -14.74 0.39
C PRO A 319 -1.81 -13.66 0.71
N LYS A 320 -1.40 -12.41 0.92
CA LYS A 320 -2.27 -11.26 1.15
C LYS A 320 -2.29 -10.39 -0.11
N VAL A 321 -3.37 -10.48 -0.89
CA VAL A 321 -3.55 -9.74 -2.14
C VAL A 321 -4.24 -8.40 -1.91
N THR A 322 -3.82 -7.38 -2.66
CA THR A 322 -4.61 -6.16 -2.84
C THR A 322 -5.58 -6.36 -4.00
N LEU A 323 -6.89 -6.34 -3.73
CA LEU A 323 -7.89 -6.45 -4.79
C LEU A 323 -8.21 -5.08 -5.38
N GLU A 324 -8.30 -5.02 -6.70
CA GLU A 324 -8.82 -3.87 -7.41
C GLU A 324 -10.22 -4.16 -7.98
N GLY A 325 -11.11 -3.17 -8.06
CA GLY A 325 -12.40 -3.32 -8.73
C GLY A 325 -12.94 -2.02 -9.32
N PHE A 326 -12.75 -1.84 -10.64
CA PHE A 326 -13.25 -0.66 -11.36
C PHE A 326 -14.61 -0.93 -11.98
N SER A 327 -15.56 -0.01 -11.83
CA SER A 327 -16.90 -0.13 -12.41
C SER A 327 -17.51 -1.50 -12.06
N ARG A 328 -17.98 -2.27 -13.04
CA ARG A 328 -18.51 -3.63 -12.84
C ARG A 328 -17.53 -4.62 -12.21
N GLY A 329 -16.22 -4.34 -12.22
CA GLY A 329 -15.22 -5.11 -11.48
C GLY A 329 -15.45 -5.09 -9.96
N GLY A 330 -16.11 -4.05 -9.44
CA GLY A 330 -16.52 -3.96 -8.03
C GLY A 330 -17.42 -5.12 -7.57
N LEU A 331 -18.34 -5.58 -8.44
CA LEU A 331 -19.20 -6.74 -8.17
C LEU A 331 -18.37 -7.98 -7.86
N TYR A 332 -17.33 -8.22 -8.66
CA TYR A 332 -16.46 -9.36 -8.47
C TYR A 332 -15.56 -9.18 -7.26
N ALA A 333 -14.86 -8.04 -7.16
CA ALA A 333 -13.84 -7.81 -6.13
C ALA A 333 -14.44 -7.98 -4.72
N LEU A 334 -15.60 -7.37 -4.46
CA LEU A 334 -16.26 -7.45 -3.15
C LEU A 334 -16.84 -8.84 -2.87
N ASN A 335 -17.46 -9.49 -3.87
CA ASN A 335 -17.99 -10.85 -3.67
C ASN A 335 -16.88 -11.89 -3.47
N TRP A 336 -15.76 -11.79 -4.18
CA TRP A 336 -14.61 -12.67 -3.97
C TRP A 336 -14.02 -12.45 -2.58
N ALA A 337 -13.80 -11.19 -2.19
CA ALA A 337 -13.25 -10.82 -0.90
C ALA A 337 -14.11 -11.34 0.27
N ALA A 338 -15.43 -11.20 0.18
CA ALA A 338 -16.36 -11.64 1.22
C ALA A 338 -16.32 -13.16 1.47
N LYS A 339 -15.85 -13.94 0.49
CA LYS A 339 -15.65 -15.40 0.60
C LYS A 339 -14.21 -15.80 0.94
N ASN A 340 -13.28 -14.85 0.94
CA ASN A 340 -11.84 -15.10 1.01
C ASN A 340 -11.13 -14.07 1.92
N THR A 341 -11.76 -13.72 3.04
CA THR A 341 -11.27 -12.67 3.95
C THR A 341 -9.86 -12.92 4.48
N ASP A 342 -9.46 -14.18 4.60
CA ASP A 342 -8.12 -14.60 4.99
C ASP A 342 -7.02 -14.22 3.99
N LYS A 343 -7.38 -13.93 2.73
CA LYS A 343 -6.44 -13.72 1.61
C LYS A 343 -6.22 -12.25 1.27
N ILE A 344 -6.92 -11.32 1.92
CA ILE A 344 -6.92 -9.91 1.54
C ILE A 344 -5.96 -9.11 2.44
N ALA A 345 -5.13 -8.27 1.81
CA ALA A 345 -4.43 -7.17 2.48
C ALA A 345 -5.38 -5.96 2.61
N CYS A 346 -5.87 -5.46 1.48
CA CYS A 346 -6.82 -4.35 1.39
C CYS A 346 -7.56 -4.38 0.04
N ILE A 347 -8.58 -3.52 -0.12
CA ILE A 347 -9.38 -3.41 -1.33
C ILE A 347 -9.34 -1.97 -1.85
N TYR A 348 -9.01 -1.80 -3.14
CA TYR A 348 -9.14 -0.55 -3.87
C TYR A 348 -10.26 -0.69 -4.92
N ILE A 349 -11.28 0.17 -4.85
CA ILE A 349 -12.39 0.17 -5.80
C ILE A 349 -12.62 1.55 -6.39
N ASP A 350 -13.10 1.65 -7.64
CA ASP A 350 -13.25 2.93 -8.33
C ASP A 350 -14.54 2.99 -9.14
N ALA A 351 -15.36 4.00 -8.85
CA ALA A 351 -16.78 4.11 -9.24
C ALA A 351 -17.46 2.71 -9.33
N PRO A 352 -17.40 1.92 -8.25
CA PRO A 352 -17.68 0.49 -8.32
C PRO A 352 -19.17 0.21 -8.39
N VAL A 353 -19.55 -0.73 -9.26
CA VAL A 353 -20.87 -1.32 -9.18
C VAL A 353 -20.92 -2.23 -7.96
N CYS A 354 -21.81 -1.92 -7.03
CA CYS A 354 -22.02 -2.66 -5.80
C CYS A 354 -23.46 -3.18 -5.66
N ASP A 355 -24.37 -2.72 -6.52
CA ASP A 355 -25.75 -3.16 -6.60
C ASP A 355 -26.18 -3.43 -8.05
N VAL A 356 -26.55 -4.67 -8.36
CA VAL A 356 -27.00 -5.09 -9.69
C VAL A 356 -28.29 -4.40 -10.14
N PHE A 357 -29.11 -3.92 -9.18
CA PHE A 357 -30.34 -3.18 -9.49
C PHE A 357 -30.07 -1.73 -9.89
N SER A 358 -28.96 -1.15 -9.41
CA SER A 358 -28.45 0.15 -9.87
C SER A 358 -27.81 0.01 -11.26
N TRP A 359 -26.85 -0.91 -11.40
CA TRP A 359 -26.26 -1.29 -12.68
C TRP A 359 -26.01 -2.81 -12.69
N PRO A 360 -26.45 -3.58 -13.70
CA PRO A 360 -26.97 -3.11 -14.98
C PRO A 360 -28.40 -2.57 -14.93
N GLY A 361 -29.18 -2.92 -13.90
CA GLY A 361 -30.56 -2.51 -13.71
C GLY A 361 -31.52 -3.07 -14.76
N ARG A 362 -32.80 -3.26 -14.38
CA ARG A 362 -33.83 -3.82 -15.29
C ARG A 362 -34.08 -3.01 -16.55
N LYS A 363 -33.76 -1.71 -16.53
CA LYS A 363 -33.96 -0.81 -17.68
C LYS A 363 -33.07 -1.15 -18.87
N ASN A 364 -31.89 -1.73 -18.64
CA ASN A 364 -31.00 -2.19 -19.69
C ASN A 364 -31.21 -3.69 -19.93
N ALA A 365 -32.23 -4.03 -20.73
CA ALA A 365 -32.64 -5.42 -20.96
C ALA A 365 -31.50 -6.33 -21.46
N ALA A 366 -30.59 -5.81 -22.28
CA ALA A 366 -29.46 -6.59 -22.79
C ALA A 366 -28.50 -7.01 -21.66
N LEU A 367 -28.05 -6.04 -20.85
CA LEU A 367 -27.15 -6.32 -19.73
C LEU A 367 -27.84 -7.07 -18.59
N TRP A 368 -29.13 -6.82 -18.38
CA TRP A 368 -29.94 -7.55 -17.39
C TRP A 368 -30.07 -9.03 -17.75
N ASN A 369 -30.38 -9.33 -19.01
CA ASN A 369 -30.48 -10.72 -19.49
C ASN A 369 -29.11 -11.42 -19.47
N ASP A 370 -28.01 -10.69 -19.72
CA ASP A 370 -26.66 -11.24 -19.60
C ASP A 370 -26.32 -11.59 -18.14
N LEU A 371 -26.65 -10.72 -17.18
CA LEU A 371 -26.55 -11.01 -15.75
C LEU A 371 -27.33 -12.28 -15.37
N LEU A 372 -28.61 -12.37 -15.75
CA LEU A 372 -29.47 -13.52 -15.47
C LEU A 372 -28.86 -14.82 -16.03
N LYS A 373 -28.36 -14.77 -17.27
CA LYS A 373 -27.69 -15.91 -17.90
C LYS A 373 -26.42 -16.33 -17.14
N GLU A 374 -25.55 -15.38 -16.79
CA GLU A 374 -24.28 -15.69 -16.11
C GLU A 374 -24.47 -16.24 -14.69
N TRP A 375 -25.53 -15.80 -14.01
CA TRP A 375 -25.92 -16.32 -12.70
C TRP A 375 -26.83 -17.55 -12.77
N ASN A 376 -27.30 -17.92 -13.97
CA ASN A 376 -28.29 -18.98 -14.19
C ASN A 376 -29.57 -18.78 -13.37
N LEU A 377 -30.18 -17.59 -13.50
CA LEU A 377 -31.38 -17.14 -12.81
C LEU A 377 -32.45 -16.68 -13.80
N THR A 378 -33.71 -16.62 -13.35
CA THR A 378 -34.80 -15.89 -14.03
C THR A 378 -35.01 -14.50 -13.40
N ASP A 379 -35.81 -13.65 -14.05
CA ASP A 379 -36.13 -12.34 -13.46
C ASP A 379 -36.94 -12.47 -12.16
N GLU A 380 -37.76 -13.51 -12.02
CA GLU A 380 -38.49 -13.80 -10.79
C GLU A 380 -37.56 -14.11 -9.61
N ASP A 381 -36.47 -14.85 -9.86
CA ASP A 381 -35.47 -15.18 -8.83
C ASP A 381 -34.85 -13.91 -8.23
N MET A 382 -34.76 -12.84 -9.03
CA MET A 382 -34.16 -11.57 -8.61
C MET A 382 -34.90 -10.88 -7.47
N ASN A 383 -36.16 -11.23 -7.20
CA ASN A 383 -36.91 -10.71 -6.04
C ASN A 383 -36.32 -11.17 -4.69
N SER A 384 -35.50 -12.21 -4.69
CA SER A 384 -34.84 -12.76 -3.51
C SER A 384 -33.31 -12.80 -3.63
N PHE A 385 -32.76 -12.09 -4.62
CA PHE A 385 -31.33 -12.11 -4.93
C PHE A 385 -30.45 -11.76 -3.73
N LYS A 386 -29.43 -12.58 -3.48
CA LYS A 386 -28.45 -12.41 -2.39
C LYS A 386 -27.02 -12.22 -2.87
N GLY A 387 -26.82 -11.96 -4.18
CA GLY A 387 -25.48 -11.82 -4.77
C GLY A 387 -24.93 -10.39 -4.78
N ASN A 388 -25.66 -9.42 -4.21
CA ASN A 388 -25.26 -8.03 -4.18
C ASN A 388 -24.14 -7.78 -3.15
N PRO A 389 -23.03 -7.13 -3.54
CA PRO A 389 -22.01 -6.69 -2.58
C PRO A 389 -22.55 -5.85 -1.43
N ILE A 390 -23.46 -4.90 -1.67
CA ILE A 390 -24.04 -4.03 -0.63
C ILE A 390 -24.75 -4.80 0.50
N ASP A 391 -25.17 -6.04 0.24
CA ASP A 391 -25.89 -6.89 1.19
C ASP A 391 -24.97 -7.94 1.86
N ASN A 392 -23.70 -8.04 1.45
CA ASN A 392 -22.75 -9.08 1.87
C ASN A 392 -21.45 -8.52 2.49
N LEU A 393 -21.53 -7.36 3.14
CA LEU A 393 -20.38 -6.66 3.71
C LEU A 393 -19.92 -7.20 5.08
N GLU A 394 -20.80 -7.89 5.81
CA GLU A 394 -20.54 -8.36 7.18
C GLU A 394 -19.27 -9.24 7.32
N PRO A 395 -18.98 -10.21 6.44
CA PRO A 395 -17.74 -10.99 6.53
C PRO A 395 -16.49 -10.11 6.43
N LEU A 396 -16.51 -9.11 5.55
CA LEU A 396 -15.39 -8.16 5.38
C LEU A 396 -15.20 -7.32 6.64
N ALA A 397 -16.29 -6.83 7.25
CA ALA A 397 -16.23 -5.97 8.43
C ALA A 397 -15.71 -6.75 9.65
N LYS A 398 -16.20 -7.98 9.85
CA LYS A 398 -15.72 -8.90 10.90
C LYS A 398 -14.24 -9.22 10.77
N ALA A 399 -13.74 -9.35 9.55
CA ALA A 399 -12.31 -9.53 9.29
C ALA A 399 -11.52 -8.21 9.40
N GLY A 400 -12.19 -7.06 9.42
CA GLY A 400 -11.59 -5.74 9.46
C GLY A 400 -10.81 -5.39 8.20
N ILE A 401 -11.33 -5.77 7.03
CA ILE A 401 -10.68 -5.55 5.73
C ILE A 401 -10.72 -4.06 5.34
N PRO A 402 -9.58 -3.37 5.18
CA PRO A 402 -9.55 -1.98 4.75
C PRO A 402 -10.03 -1.80 3.31
N ILE A 403 -10.95 -0.86 3.10
CA ILE A 403 -11.45 -0.47 1.77
C ILE A 403 -11.11 0.99 1.51
N ILE A 404 -10.52 1.29 0.35
CA ILE A 404 -10.45 2.63 -0.20
C ILE A 404 -11.23 2.70 -1.51
N SER A 405 -12.00 3.77 -1.68
CA SER A 405 -12.76 4.01 -2.90
C SER A 405 -12.50 5.40 -3.49
N VAL A 406 -12.47 5.50 -4.82
CA VAL A 406 -12.45 6.76 -5.56
C VAL A 406 -13.74 6.85 -6.37
N CYS A 407 -14.53 7.91 -6.21
CA CYS A 407 -15.83 8.06 -6.87
C CYS A 407 -16.06 9.49 -7.36
N GLY A 408 -16.72 9.64 -8.50
CA GLY A 408 -17.35 10.90 -8.89
C GLY A 408 -18.69 11.06 -8.16
N ASP A 409 -18.96 12.22 -7.57
CA ASP A 409 -20.25 12.48 -6.89
C ASP A 409 -21.42 12.66 -7.87
N SER A 410 -21.11 12.84 -9.15
CA SER A 410 -22.04 13.15 -10.24
C SER A 410 -22.14 12.00 -11.25
N ASP A 411 -21.71 10.80 -10.87
CA ASP A 411 -21.77 9.59 -11.69
C ASP A 411 -23.23 9.25 -12.07
N LYS A 412 -23.52 9.20 -13.37
CA LYS A 412 -24.83 8.87 -13.93
C LYS A 412 -24.95 7.42 -14.40
N THR A 413 -23.82 6.72 -14.51
CA THR A 413 -23.76 5.32 -14.99
C THR A 413 -23.83 4.35 -13.82
N VAL A 414 -23.05 4.62 -12.79
CA VAL A 414 -22.99 3.88 -11.53
C VAL A 414 -23.19 4.89 -10.40
N PRO A 415 -24.43 5.34 -10.13
CA PRO A 415 -24.69 6.41 -9.20
C PRO A 415 -24.05 6.17 -7.83
N PHE A 416 -23.22 7.12 -7.38
CA PHE A 416 -22.52 7.05 -6.10
C PHE A 416 -23.47 6.76 -4.94
N LYS A 417 -24.64 7.42 -4.94
CA LYS A 417 -25.70 7.26 -3.94
C LYS A 417 -26.32 5.87 -3.86
N ASP A 418 -26.32 5.13 -4.97
CA ASP A 418 -26.92 3.80 -5.03
C ASP A 418 -25.88 2.69 -4.81
N ASN A 419 -24.58 3.03 -4.85
CA ASN A 419 -23.48 2.07 -4.77
C ASN A 419 -22.55 2.38 -3.60
N MET A 420 -21.49 3.15 -3.83
CA MET A 420 -20.42 3.32 -2.84
C MET A 420 -20.88 4.07 -1.57
N ASP A 421 -21.84 4.99 -1.65
CA ASP A 421 -22.38 5.68 -0.45
C ASP A 421 -23.13 4.68 0.46
N VAL A 422 -23.82 3.70 -0.15
CA VAL A 422 -24.47 2.59 0.56
C VAL A 422 -23.43 1.67 1.18
N VAL A 423 -22.40 1.29 0.41
CA VAL A 423 -21.28 0.46 0.93
C VAL A 423 -20.63 1.15 2.12
N ARG A 424 -20.23 2.42 1.99
CA ARG A 424 -19.60 3.18 3.07
C ARG A 424 -20.47 3.19 4.32
N SER A 425 -21.73 3.60 4.18
CA SER A 425 -22.64 3.75 5.32
C SER A 425 -22.87 2.41 6.04
N ARG A 426 -23.15 1.34 5.29
CA ARG A 426 -23.37 0.00 5.88
C ARG A 426 -22.08 -0.59 6.44
N TYR A 427 -20.93 -0.36 5.80
CA TYR A 427 -19.66 -0.88 6.27
C TYR A 427 -19.22 -0.23 7.59
N LEU A 428 -19.37 1.09 7.71
CA LEU A 428 -19.12 1.81 8.97
C LEU A 428 -20.08 1.38 10.08
N ALA A 429 -21.36 1.14 9.77
CA ALA A 429 -22.33 0.62 10.74
C ALA A 429 -21.97 -0.78 11.26
N LEU A 430 -21.20 -1.56 10.48
CA LEU A 430 -20.65 -2.86 10.87
C LEU A 430 -19.26 -2.75 11.55
N GLY A 431 -18.73 -1.54 11.75
CA GLY A 431 -17.40 -1.30 12.30
C GLY A 431 -16.24 -1.56 11.32
N GLY A 432 -16.53 -1.63 10.02
CA GLY A 432 -15.56 -1.86 8.96
C GLY A 432 -14.80 -0.58 8.55
N PRO A 433 -13.47 -0.65 8.35
CA PRO A 433 -12.66 0.51 7.95
C PRO A 433 -12.82 0.85 6.45
N VAL A 434 -13.31 2.06 6.16
CA VAL A 434 -13.51 2.54 4.77
C VAL A 434 -13.12 4.00 4.60
N GLU A 435 -12.39 4.28 3.53
CA GLU A 435 -12.03 5.62 3.07
C GLU A 435 -12.66 5.90 1.70
N VAL A 436 -13.16 7.12 1.47
CA VAL A 436 -13.79 7.48 0.19
C VAL A 436 -13.28 8.83 -0.28
N ILE A 437 -12.57 8.82 -1.41
CA ILE A 437 -12.15 10.01 -2.12
C ILE A 437 -13.25 10.39 -3.10
N ILE A 438 -13.93 11.51 -2.83
CA ILE A 438 -15.01 12.04 -3.67
C ILE A 438 -14.42 13.08 -4.63
N LYS A 439 -14.62 12.89 -5.93
CA LYS A 439 -14.27 13.81 -7.01
C LYS A 439 -15.48 14.71 -7.31
N PRO A 440 -15.47 16.00 -6.93
CA PRO A 440 -16.64 16.87 -7.08
C PRO A 440 -16.95 17.15 -8.55
N GLY A 441 -18.22 17.00 -8.93
CA GLY A 441 -18.72 17.27 -10.29
C GLY A 441 -18.29 16.25 -11.36
N VAL A 442 -17.63 15.15 -10.98
CA VAL A 442 -17.12 14.13 -11.91
C VAL A 442 -18.18 13.04 -12.12
N ASP A 443 -18.40 12.68 -13.39
CA ASP A 443 -19.27 11.57 -13.81
C ASP A 443 -18.54 10.22 -13.64
N HIS A 444 -18.98 9.15 -14.29
CA HIS A 444 -18.34 7.83 -14.23
C HIS A 444 -16.86 7.83 -14.63
N HIS A 445 -16.49 8.72 -15.55
CA HIS A 445 -15.12 8.87 -16.04
C HIS A 445 -14.61 10.31 -15.81
N PRO A 446 -13.28 10.48 -15.65
CA PRO A 446 -12.25 9.42 -15.66
C PRO A 446 -12.24 8.59 -14.36
N HIS A 447 -11.88 7.31 -14.48
CA HIS A 447 -11.50 6.49 -13.31
C HIS A 447 -10.11 6.89 -12.80
N SER A 448 -9.79 6.45 -11.59
CA SER A 448 -8.57 6.74 -10.86
C SER A 448 -8.41 8.23 -10.52
N LEU A 449 -7.27 8.55 -9.90
CA LEU A 449 -6.78 9.90 -9.65
C LEU A 449 -5.62 10.21 -10.60
N GLU A 450 -5.48 11.49 -10.95
CA GLU A 450 -4.30 11.99 -11.66
C GLU A 450 -3.04 11.78 -10.80
N ASN A 451 -3.10 12.13 -9.52
CA ASN A 451 -2.09 11.74 -8.53
C ASN A 451 -2.56 10.47 -7.78
N PRO A 452 -1.94 9.30 -8.01
CA PRO A 452 -2.33 8.05 -7.36
C PRO A 452 -1.81 7.92 -5.91
N GLU A 453 -0.96 8.84 -5.44
CA GLU A 453 -0.30 8.77 -4.12
C GLU A 453 -1.26 8.43 -2.97
N PRO A 454 -2.47 9.01 -2.83
CA PRO A 454 -3.37 8.68 -1.72
C PRO A 454 -3.81 7.21 -1.70
N VAL A 455 -4.01 6.60 -2.87
CA VAL A 455 -4.39 5.19 -3.00
C VAL A 455 -3.17 4.29 -2.83
N VAL A 456 -2.02 4.70 -3.38
CA VAL A 456 -0.75 3.96 -3.24
C VAL A 456 -0.33 3.90 -1.78
N ASP A 457 -0.36 5.02 -1.06
CA ASP A 457 -0.02 5.10 0.36
C ASP A 457 -0.96 4.21 1.19
N PHE A 458 -2.27 4.24 0.89
CA PHE A 458 -3.23 3.33 1.50
C PHE A 458 -2.89 1.85 1.25
N ILE A 459 -2.51 1.49 0.04
CA ILE A 459 -2.17 0.09 -0.28
C ILE A 459 -0.88 -0.33 0.43
N LEU A 460 0.16 0.51 0.42
CA LEU A 460 1.47 0.20 0.99
C LEU A 460 1.41 -0.03 2.50
N ARG A 461 0.70 0.84 3.23
CA ARG A 461 0.61 0.78 4.71
C ARG A 461 -0.17 -0.42 5.23
N HIS A 462 -0.93 -1.13 4.38
CA HIS A 462 -1.67 -2.34 4.71
C HIS A 462 -0.97 -3.64 4.24
N GLN A 463 0.28 -3.56 3.77
CA GLN A 463 1.02 -4.76 3.42
C GLN A 463 1.63 -5.41 4.67
N PRO A 464 1.63 -6.75 4.78
CA PRO A 464 2.21 -7.44 5.93
C PRO A 464 3.68 -7.13 6.20
N GLU A 465 4.46 -6.83 5.15
CA GLU A 465 5.87 -6.44 5.33
C GLU A 465 6.02 -5.02 5.88
N TYR A 466 5.03 -4.15 5.68
CA TYR A 466 5.04 -2.79 6.21
C TYR A 466 4.75 -2.78 7.71
N GLU A 467 3.81 -3.61 8.17
CA GLU A 467 3.39 -3.71 9.58
C GLU A 467 4.55 -4.03 10.54
N LYS A 468 5.61 -4.68 10.04
CA LYS A 468 6.77 -5.12 10.83
C LYS A 468 7.57 -3.99 11.47
N TYR A 469 7.52 -2.80 10.89
CA TYR A 469 8.27 -1.63 11.37
C TYR A 469 7.41 -0.67 12.19
N LEU A 470 6.11 -0.94 12.33
CA LEU A 470 5.23 -0.03 13.04
C LEU A 470 5.41 -0.21 14.54
N HIS A 471 5.87 0.85 15.20
CA HIS A 471 6.05 0.88 16.65
C HIS A 471 5.13 1.92 17.26
N TYR A 472 3.98 1.48 17.76
CA TYR A 472 3.05 2.32 18.51
C TYR A 472 2.45 1.57 19.69
N ASN A 473 2.09 2.31 20.74
CA ASN A 473 1.41 1.78 21.90
C ASN A 473 -0.06 2.19 21.85
N VAL A 474 -0.96 1.20 21.76
CA VAL A 474 -2.40 1.44 21.84
C VAL A 474 -2.80 1.48 23.32
N ARG A 475 -3.30 2.64 23.75
CA ARG A 475 -3.86 2.90 25.09
C ARG A 475 -5.10 3.77 24.94
N GLY A 476 -5.99 3.69 25.92
CA GLY A 476 -7.21 4.51 25.92
C GLY A 476 -8.05 4.30 24.66
N SER A 477 -8.51 5.40 24.05
CA SER A 477 -9.36 5.36 22.87
C SER A 477 -9.15 6.58 21.97
N LEU A 478 -9.45 6.43 20.68
CA LEU A 478 -9.64 7.53 19.73
C LEU A 478 -11.11 7.62 19.24
N GLN A 479 -12.04 7.04 20.00
CA GLN A 479 -13.44 6.93 19.58
C GLN A 479 -14.12 8.28 19.42
N ASN A 480 -13.82 9.25 20.28
CA ASN A 480 -14.58 10.49 20.33
C ASN A 480 -14.39 11.31 19.06
N SER A 481 -13.16 11.43 18.59
CA SER A 481 -12.82 12.10 17.34
C SER A 481 -13.51 11.43 16.16
N PHE A 482 -13.44 10.09 16.04
CA PHE A 482 -14.17 9.36 15.00
C PHE A 482 -15.68 9.64 15.01
N VAL A 483 -16.32 9.48 16.18
CA VAL A 483 -17.76 9.67 16.32
C VAL A 483 -18.16 11.10 15.99
N LYS A 484 -17.43 12.11 16.49
CA LYS A 484 -17.69 13.52 16.19
C LYS A 484 -17.50 13.82 14.72
N PHE A 485 -16.42 13.34 14.11
CA PHE A 485 -16.16 13.57 12.69
C PHE A 485 -17.26 12.96 11.83
N GLU A 486 -17.69 11.72 12.07
CA GLU A 486 -18.78 11.11 11.29
C GLU A 486 -20.15 11.73 11.55
N LYS A 487 -20.51 11.93 12.83
CA LYS A 487 -21.88 12.28 13.24
C LYS A 487 -22.13 13.77 13.18
N GLU A 488 -21.21 14.58 13.72
CA GLU A 488 -21.35 16.03 13.77
C GLU A 488 -20.89 16.70 12.48
N ARG A 489 -20.06 16.01 11.69
CA ARG A 489 -19.50 16.51 10.41
C ARG A 489 -18.74 17.83 10.58
N LYS A 490 -18.23 18.06 11.78
CA LYS A 490 -17.30 19.12 12.13
C LYS A 490 -16.20 18.51 12.98
N GLY A 491 -14.96 18.91 12.74
CA GLY A 491 -13.83 18.45 13.54
C GLY A 491 -12.84 19.58 13.74
N ARG A 492 -12.39 19.78 14.98
CA ARG A 492 -11.27 20.68 15.27
C ARG A 492 -10.07 19.88 15.73
N VAL A 493 -8.97 19.98 14.98
CA VAL A 493 -7.74 19.20 15.22
C VAL A 493 -6.58 20.14 15.45
N ALA A 494 -5.81 19.91 16.51
CA ALA A 494 -4.67 20.74 16.88
C ALA A 494 -3.35 19.99 16.77
N PHE A 495 -2.30 20.69 16.35
CA PHE A 495 -0.94 20.16 16.24
C PHE A 495 0.01 20.98 17.10
N LEU A 496 0.38 20.47 18.27
CA LEU A 496 1.31 21.09 19.21
C LEU A 496 2.70 20.46 19.08
N GLY A 497 3.72 21.29 18.88
CA GLY A 497 5.10 20.80 18.90
C GLY A 497 6.14 21.79 18.43
N GLY A 498 7.31 21.24 18.11
CA GLY A 498 8.51 21.97 17.69
C GLY A 498 8.57 22.34 16.21
N SER A 499 9.79 22.51 15.69
CA SER A 499 10.02 22.93 14.29
C SER A 499 9.55 21.91 13.25
N ILE A 500 9.57 20.62 13.58
CA ILE A 500 9.11 19.54 12.68
C ILE A 500 7.58 19.61 12.52
N THR A 501 6.88 20.09 13.55
CA THR A 501 5.44 20.36 13.53
C THR A 501 5.12 21.74 12.93
N GLU A 502 5.99 22.74 13.06
CA GLU A 502 5.81 24.05 12.43
C GLU A 502 5.87 23.98 10.89
N MET A 503 6.77 23.16 10.35
CA MET A 503 7.00 23.09 8.90
C MET A 503 5.90 22.37 8.12
N ASN A 504 5.88 22.56 6.80
CA ASN A 504 5.02 21.80 5.91
C ASN A 504 5.53 20.36 5.78
N GLY A 505 4.68 19.37 6.08
CA GLY A 505 5.12 17.97 6.12
C GLY A 505 4.06 17.01 6.63
N TRP A 506 4.37 16.31 7.72
CA TRP A 506 3.52 15.25 8.28
C TRP A 506 2.13 15.76 8.66
N LYS A 507 2.01 16.94 9.31
CA LYS A 507 0.71 17.48 9.72
C LYS A 507 -0.21 17.70 8.52
N ASN A 508 0.31 18.24 7.41
CA ASN A 508 -0.48 18.50 6.20
C ASN A 508 -0.89 17.20 5.50
N ARG A 509 -0.09 16.14 5.63
CA ARG A 509 -0.48 14.80 5.19
C ARG A 509 -1.63 14.27 6.05
N ILE A 510 -1.57 14.46 7.38
CA ILE A 510 -2.66 14.08 8.30
C ILE A 510 -3.94 14.89 8.05
N GLU A 511 -3.85 16.20 7.82
CA GLU A 511 -4.99 17.05 7.45
C GLU A 511 -5.72 16.49 6.22
N LYS A 512 -4.97 16.18 5.16
CA LYS A 512 -5.53 15.58 3.93
C LYS A 512 -6.12 14.19 4.19
N GLN A 513 -5.48 13.38 5.02
CA GLN A 513 -5.94 12.02 5.34
C GLN A 513 -7.23 12.06 6.18
N LEU A 514 -7.36 12.98 7.13
CA LEU A 514 -8.61 13.20 7.86
C LEU A 514 -9.73 13.65 6.92
N GLN A 515 -9.46 14.59 6.01
CA GLN A 515 -10.44 15.00 4.99
C GLN A 515 -10.85 13.85 4.07
N GLN A 516 -9.92 12.95 3.73
CA GLN A 516 -10.19 11.76 2.91
C GLN A 516 -11.02 10.70 3.65
N ARG A 517 -10.73 10.44 4.93
CA ARG A 517 -11.45 9.48 5.76
C ARG A 517 -12.87 9.94 6.07
N PHE A 518 -13.02 11.24 6.32
CA PHE A 518 -14.26 11.90 6.69
C PHE A 518 -14.67 12.93 5.62
N PRO A 519 -15.05 12.49 4.39
CA PRO A 519 -15.28 13.37 3.25
C PRO A 519 -16.49 14.30 3.41
N TYR A 520 -17.33 14.05 4.43
CA TYR A 520 -18.50 14.87 4.75
C TYR A 520 -18.24 15.87 5.88
N THR A 521 -17.01 15.90 6.41
CA THR A 521 -16.66 16.64 7.62
C THR A 521 -15.90 17.91 7.26
N THR A 522 -16.36 19.04 7.80
CA THR A 522 -15.61 20.29 7.72
C THR A 522 -14.60 20.35 8.86
N PHE A 523 -13.32 20.45 8.52
CA PHE A 523 -12.25 20.51 9.50
C PHE A 523 -11.77 21.95 9.74
N GLU A 524 -11.47 22.26 11.00
CA GLU A 524 -10.67 23.40 11.42
C GLU A 524 -9.36 22.88 12.00
N PHE A 525 -8.23 23.32 11.44
CA PHE A 525 -6.91 22.90 11.89
C PHE A 525 -6.24 24.02 12.68
N VAL A 526 -5.84 23.71 13.91
CA VAL A 526 -5.13 24.62 14.82
C VAL A 526 -3.64 24.29 14.74
N GLU A 527 -2.91 25.10 13.98
CA GLU A 527 -1.46 24.97 13.86
C GLU A 527 -0.74 25.65 15.03
N ALA A 528 -0.25 24.84 15.97
CA ALA A 528 0.44 25.30 17.17
C ALA A 528 1.90 24.80 17.23
N GLY A 529 2.55 24.65 16.08
CA GLY A 529 3.99 24.37 16.00
C GLY A 529 4.83 25.64 16.15
N ILE A 530 5.82 25.63 17.05
CA ILE A 530 6.79 26.73 17.19
C ILE A 530 8.20 26.13 17.21
N GLY A 531 9.03 26.53 16.25
CA GLY A 531 10.40 26.05 16.15
C GLY A 531 11.21 26.23 17.42
N SER A 532 12.00 25.21 17.75
CA SER A 532 12.87 25.15 18.93
C SER A 532 12.16 24.93 20.27
N THR A 533 10.84 24.75 20.29
CA THR A 533 10.06 24.59 21.53
C THR A 533 9.82 23.11 21.86
N GLY A 534 10.08 22.74 23.11
CA GLY A 534 9.77 21.43 23.69
C GLY A 534 8.46 21.45 24.52
N THR A 535 8.29 20.47 25.40
CA THR A 535 7.07 20.29 26.21
C THR A 535 6.88 21.38 27.26
N THR A 536 7.96 21.86 27.88
CA THR A 536 7.88 22.94 28.88
C THR A 536 7.26 24.22 28.29
N PRO A 537 7.78 24.82 27.21
CA PRO A 537 7.11 25.95 26.55
C PRO A 537 5.71 25.60 26.02
N GLY A 538 5.48 24.36 25.57
CA GLY A 538 4.18 23.90 25.10
C GLY A 538 3.10 23.91 26.19
N ALA A 539 3.41 23.44 27.40
CA ALA A 539 2.50 23.45 28.54
C ALA A 539 2.02 24.86 28.91
N PHE A 540 2.91 25.86 28.92
CA PHE A 540 2.56 27.24 29.27
C PHE A 540 1.81 28.00 28.16
N ARG A 541 1.94 27.57 26.90
CA ARG A 541 1.27 28.22 25.76
C ARG A 541 0.02 27.49 25.30
N LEU A 542 -0.26 26.30 25.83
CA LEU A 542 -1.39 25.47 25.42
C LEU A 542 -2.71 26.24 25.46
N GLN A 543 -2.97 26.96 26.54
CA GLN A 543 -4.17 27.79 26.68
C GLN A 543 -4.30 28.81 25.55
N ASN A 544 -3.22 29.50 25.21
CA ASN A 544 -3.24 30.61 24.25
C ASN A 544 -3.23 30.14 22.80
N ASP A 545 -2.43 29.12 22.50
CA ASP A 545 -2.20 28.67 21.12
C ASP A 545 -3.23 27.62 20.67
N VAL A 546 -3.76 26.82 21.61
CA VAL A 546 -4.65 25.70 21.31
C VAL A 546 -6.04 25.92 21.91
N LEU A 547 -6.17 25.98 23.24
CA LEU A 547 -7.48 25.91 23.91
C LEU A 547 -8.33 27.18 23.68
N SER A 548 -7.69 28.34 23.49
CA SER A 548 -8.36 29.60 23.15
C SER A 548 -9.07 29.56 21.78
N LYS A 549 -8.73 28.60 20.91
CA LYS A 549 -9.36 28.42 19.60
C LYS A 549 -10.70 27.66 19.70
N GLY A 550 -11.04 27.20 20.90
CA GLY A 550 -12.27 26.52 21.25
C GLY A 550 -12.07 25.01 21.46
N LYS A 551 -13.17 24.27 21.60
CA LYS A 551 -13.13 22.82 21.89
C LYS A 551 -12.36 22.07 20.80
N ILE A 552 -11.27 21.40 21.19
CA ILE A 552 -10.45 20.55 20.32
C ILE A 552 -10.96 19.11 20.45
N ASP A 553 -11.13 18.43 19.32
CA ASP A 553 -11.60 17.05 19.27
C ASP A 553 -10.46 16.04 19.19
N LEU A 554 -9.36 16.42 18.52
CA LEU A 554 -8.14 15.62 18.41
C LEU A 554 -6.91 16.52 18.55
N LEU A 555 -6.00 16.18 19.47
CA LEU A 555 -4.75 16.89 19.71
C LEU A 555 -3.55 15.98 19.42
N PHE A 556 -2.60 16.47 18.64
CA PHE A 556 -1.27 15.86 18.51
C PHE A 556 -0.26 16.61 19.37
N VAL A 557 0.54 15.88 20.12
CA VAL A 557 1.67 16.41 20.90
C VAL A 557 2.99 15.74 20.47
N GLU A 558 3.99 16.55 20.12
CA GLU A 558 5.33 16.08 19.76
C GLU A 558 6.39 17.09 20.21
N ALA A 559 7.36 16.63 20.99
CA ALA A 559 8.44 17.48 21.46
C ALA A 559 9.73 16.72 21.83
N ALA A 560 9.85 15.43 21.51
CA ALA A 560 10.96 14.59 22.01
C ALA A 560 12.33 15.10 21.56
N VAL A 561 12.44 15.52 20.29
CA VAL A 561 13.68 16.07 19.74
C VAL A 561 14.04 17.38 20.43
N ASN A 562 13.06 18.27 20.64
CA ASN A 562 13.32 19.56 21.26
C ASN A 562 13.60 19.44 22.75
N ASP A 563 12.92 18.56 23.47
CA ASP A 563 13.17 18.32 24.89
C ASP A 563 14.60 17.86 25.16
N HIS A 564 15.06 16.91 24.35
CA HIS A 564 16.42 16.40 24.47
C HIS A 564 17.46 17.44 24.02
N THR A 565 17.23 18.12 22.89
CA THR A 565 18.18 19.11 22.35
C THR A 565 18.28 20.35 23.23
N ASN A 566 17.20 20.71 23.93
CA ASN A 566 17.16 21.86 24.84
C ASN A 566 17.67 21.55 26.24
N TYR A 567 18.11 20.31 26.49
CA TYR A 567 18.65 19.84 27.78
C TYR A 567 17.66 19.96 28.95
N PHE A 568 16.35 19.89 28.69
CA PHE A 568 15.40 19.76 29.79
C PHE A 568 15.70 18.46 30.53
N THR A 569 15.74 18.54 31.85
CA THR A 569 15.98 17.39 32.72
C THR A 569 14.84 16.37 32.60
N PRO A 570 15.05 15.10 32.95
CA PRO A 570 13.97 14.11 32.97
C PRO A 570 12.72 14.56 33.72
N LEU A 571 12.89 15.30 34.83
CA LEU A 571 11.79 15.85 35.62
C LEU A 571 11.01 16.93 34.86
N GLU A 572 11.71 17.88 34.23
CA GLU A 572 11.08 18.95 33.43
C GLU A 572 10.35 18.40 32.21
N GLN A 573 10.89 17.36 31.57
CA GLN A 573 10.25 16.67 30.45
C GLN A 573 8.91 16.03 30.89
N VAL A 574 8.87 15.40 32.07
CA VAL A 574 7.63 14.84 32.64
C VAL A 574 6.65 15.95 33.00
N ARG A 575 7.08 17.00 33.71
CA ARG A 575 6.21 18.14 34.10
C ARG A 575 5.64 18.87 32.89
N GLY A 576 6.44 19.04 31.84
CA GLY A 576 6.02 19.66 30.59
C GLY A 576 5.00 18.80 29.84
N MET A 577 5.32 17.53 29.59
CA MET A 577 4.42 16.64 28.85
C MET A 577 3.11 16.39 29.60
N GLU A 578 3.18 16.17 30.92
CA GLU A 578 1.97 16.07 31.75
C GLU A 578 1.20 17.39 31.78
N GLY A 579 1.91 18.53 31.77
CA GLY A 579 1.30 19.84 31.67
C GLY A 579 0.46 19.98 30.40
N GLU A 580 0.95 19.53 29.24
CA GLU A 580 0.19 19.52 27.99
C GLU A 580 -1.02 18.58 28.06
N VAL A 581 -0.80 17.31 28.43
CA VAL A 581 -1.82 16.25 28.41
C VAL A 581 -2.92 16.50 29.43
N ARG A 582 -2.56 16.73 30.71
CA ARG A 582 -3.53 16.92 31.79
C ARG A 582 -4.32 18.20 31.59
N HIS A 583 -3.69 19.31 31.17
CA HIS A 583 -4.39 20.56 30.90
C HIS A 583 -5.40 20.39 29.76
N ALA A 584 -5.01 19.73 28.67
CA ALA A 584 -5.90 19.41 27.57
C ALA A 584 -7.13 18.61 28.04
N LEU A 585 -6.93 17.52 28.78
CA LEU A 585 -8.02 16.67 29.28
C LEU A 585 -8.92 17.39 30.31
N LEU A 586 -8.36 18.19 31.22
CA LEU A 586 -9.15 18.99 32.16
C LEU A 586 -10.00 20.05 31.46
N SER A 587 -9.50 20.62 30.35
CA SER A 587 -10.25 21.59 29.55
C SER A 587 -11.39 20.95 28.74
N ASN A 588 -11.16 19.73 28.23
CA ASN A 588 -12.12 18.95 27.50
C ASN A 588 -11.85 17.45 27.72
N PRO A 589 -12.58 16.79 28.64
CA PRO A 589 -12.40 15.36 28.91
C PRO A 589 -12.71 14.45 27.71
N GLU A 590 -13.41 14.94 26.69
CA GLU A 590 -13.71 14.18 25.47
C GLU A 590 -12.65 14.37 24.36
N MET A 591 -11.55 15.08 24.63
CA MET A 591 -10.50 15.31 23.64
C MET A 591 -9.67 14.05 23.45
N ASP A 592 -9.58 13.55 22.23
CA ASP A 592 -8.62 12.51 21.90
C ASP A 592 -7.22 13.11 21.73
N ILE A 593 -6.20 12.40 22.19
CA ILE A 593 -4.81 12.87 22.13
C ILE A 593 -3.93 11.77 21.52
N ILE A 594 -3.00 12.16 20.65
CA ILE A 594 -1.96 11.28 20.10
C ILE A 594 -0.60 11.88 20.42
N MET A 595 0.26 11.08 21.05
CA MET A 595 1.64 11.45 21.34
C MET A 595 2.59 10.89 20.26
N LEU A 596 3.52 11.71 19.78
CA LEU A 596 4.50 11.31 18.77
C LEU A 596 5.92 11.46 19.29
N HIS A 597 6.83 10.58 18.85
CA HIS A 597 8.26 10.63 19.18
C HIS A 597 9.10 10.66 17.90
N PHE A 598 9.58 11.83 17.48
CA PHE A 598 10.39 11.96 16.26
C PHE A 598 11.86 11.58 16.45
N ILE A 599 12.48 11.12 15.36
CA ILE A 599 13.91 10.77 15.30
C ILE A 599 14.78 11.98 14.95
N TYR A 600 16.02 11.97 15.44
CA TYR A 600 17.08 12.87 15.00
C TYR A 600 18.47 12.25 15.21
N ASP A 601 19.53 12.86 14.67
CA ASP A 601 20.87 12.25 14.52
C ASP A 601 21.40 11.52 15.77
N PRO A 602 21.35 12.10 16.99
CA PRO A 602 21.85 11.45 18.20
C PRO A 602 21.08 10.21 18.65
N PHE A 603 19.81 10.04 18.23
CA PHE A 603 19.04 8.85 18.56
C PHE A 603 19.38 7.64 17.66
N ILE A 604 19.91 7.87 16.46
CA ILE A 604 20.18 6.80 15.48
C ILE A 604 21.14 5.73 16.05
N PRO A 605 22.30 6.07 16.66
CA PRO A 605 23.18 5.06 17.25
C PRO A 605 22.57 4.30 18.42
N MET A 606 21.54 4.85 19.08
CA MET A 606 20.84 4.18 20.18
C MET A 606 19.97 3.05 19.66
N VAL A 607 19.25 3.27 18.56
CA VAL A 607 18.43 2.22 17.92
C VAL A 607 19.30 1.04 17.48
N ALA A 608 20.49 1.31 16.93
CA ALA A 608 21.47 0.26 16.56
C ALA A 608 21.94 -0.58 17.76
N LYS A 609 21.91 -0.01 18.97
CA LYS A 609 22.23 -0.69 20.23
C LYS A 609 20.99 -1.25 20.93
N LYS A 610 19.81 -1.18 20.32
CA LYS A 610 18.51 -1.53 20.91
C LYS A 610 18.22 -0.76 22.21
N GLN A 611 18.61 0.51 22.24
CA GLN A 611 18.40 1.44 23.35
C GLN A 611 17.31 2.46 22.98
N GLN A 612 16.46 2.78 23.96
CA GLN A 612 15.46 3.85 23.83
C GLN A 612 16.00 5.16 24.43
N PRO A 613 15.76 6.33 23.81
CA PRO A 613 16.10 7.61 24.41
C PRO A 613 15.31 7.86 25.70
N ASP A 614 15.98 8.39 26.73
CA ASP A 614 15.34 8.68 28.02
C ASP A 614 14.15 9.64 27.87
N VAL A 615 14.22 10.61 26.96
CA VAL A 615 13.10 11.53 26.68
C VAL A 615 11.85 10.81 26.21
N VAL A 616 12.00 9.78 25.36
CA VAL A 616 10.88 8.95 24.92
C VAL A 616 10.31 8.20 26.12
N LEU A 617 11.16 7.63 26.98
CA LEU A 617 10.72 6.95 28.19
C LEU A 617 9.98 7.88 29.16
N ASN A 618 10.42 9.13 29.29
CA ASN A 618 9.79 10.13 30.16
C ASN A 618 8.42 10.55 29.63
N HIS A 619 8.30 10.82 28.34
CA HIS A 619 7.00 11.12 27.70
C HIS A 619 6.06 9.91 27.79
N GLU A 620 6.58 8.69 27.60
CA GLU A 620 5.81 7.45 27.74
C GLU A 620 5.28 7.21 29.15
N ARG A 621 5.97 7.68 30.21
CA ARG A 621 5.42 7.64 31.58
C ARG A 621 4.13 8.43 31.69
N VAL A 622 4.09 9.63 31.10
CA VAL A 622 2.88 10.45 31.03
C VAL A 622 1.80 9.74 30.19
N ALA A 623 2.16 9.25 29.01
CA ALA A 623 1.21 8.52 28.17
C ALA A 623 0.63 7.28 28.86
N ASN A 624 1.39 6.59 29.71
CA ASN A 624 0.89 5.46 30.49
C ASN A 624 -0.10 5.92 31.57
N HIS A 625 0.21 6.99 32.30
CA HIS A 625 -0.64 7.50 33.39
C HIS A 625 -2.01 7.98 32.89
N TYR A 626 -2.05 8.61 31.72
CA TYR A 626 -3.28 9.16 31.12
C TYR A 626 -3.88 8.27 30.02
N LEU A 627 -3.35 7.06 29.81
CA LEU A 627 -3.77 6.14 28.77
C LEU A 627 -3.77 6.74 27.35
N ILE A 628 -2.78 7.59 27.03
CA ILE A 628 -2.64 8.23 25.72
C ILE A 628 -1.95 7.27 24.74
N PRO A 629 -2.51 7.04 23.54
CA PRO A 629 -1.82 6.29 22.50
C PRO A 629 -0.61 7.06 21.97
N SER A 630 0.45 6.35 21.63
CA SER A 630 1.70 6.96 21.19
C SER A 630 2.38 6.24 20.02
N VAL A 631 3.11 6.99 19.18
CA VAL A 631 3.83 6.46 18.01
C VAL A 631 5.33 6.72 18.17
N ASN A 632 6.12 5.64 18.15
CA ASN A 632 7.57 5.67 18.27
C ASN A 632 8.25 5.68 16.89
N LEU A 633 8.41 6.88 16.32
CA LEU A 633 9.06 7.07 15.03
C LEU A 633 10.60 7.05 15.15
N VAL A 634 11.15 7.09 16.37
CA VAL A 634 12.58 6.82 16.61
C VAL A 634 12.92 5.39 16.21
N GLN A 635 12.15 4.43 16.71
CA GLN A 635 12.43 3.02 16.47
C GLN A 635 12.12 2.63 15.02
N GLU A 636 10.94 3.01 14.50
CA GLU A 636 10.54 2.69 13.12
C GLU A 636 11.57 3.14 12.09
N ILE A 637 11.94 4.43 12.12
CA ILE A 637 12.86 4.98 11.11
C ILE A 637 14.27 4.40 11.29
N GLY A 638 14.71 4.20 12.53
CA GLY A 638 16.00 3.58 12.80
C GLY A 638 16.12 2.14 12.28
N GLU A 639 15.08 1.32 12.42
CA GLU A 639 15.04 -0.07 11.93
C GLU A 639 14.97 -0.13 10.40
N ARG A 640 14.13 0.70 9.76
CA ARG A 640 14.07 0.77 8.28
C ARG A 640 15.41 1.18 7.67
N MET A 641 16.15 2.09 8.30
CA MET A 641 17.49 2.46 7.86
C MET A 641 18.50 1.31 8.05
N GLN A 642 18.39 0.52 9.12
CA GLN A 642 19.24 -0.67 9.35
C GLN A 642 18.99 -1.77 8.32
N ASP A 643 17.74 -1.95 7.90
CA ASP A 643 17.34 -2.90 6.87
C ASP A 643 17.62 -2.39 5.44
N GLY A 644 18.14 -1.16 5.31
CA GLY A 644 18.58 -0.58 4.05
C GLY A 644 17.45 -0.08 3.15
N GLU A 645 16.24 0.19 3.69
CA GLU A 645 15.13 0.75 2.90
C GLU A 645 15.45 2.16 2.39
N PHE A 646 16.19 2.94 3.18
CA PHE A 646 16.70 4.26 2.83
C PHE A 646 17.83 4.68 3.78
N THR A 647 18.54 5.74 3.42
CA THR A 647 19.59 6.39 4.23
C THR A 647 19.04 7.61 4.97
N TRP A 648 19.78 8.08 5.99
CA TRP A 648 19.42 9.31 6.72
C TRP A 648 19.36 10.55 5.82
N GLU A 649 20.22 10.61 4.80
CA GLU A 649 20.20 11.67 3.78
C GLU A 649 18.94 11.61 2.92
N GLN A 650 18.54 10.43 2.45
CA GLN A 650 17.29 10.24 1.71
C GLN A 650 16.06 10.60 2.56
N PHE A 651 16.10 10.26 3.86
CA PHE A 651 15.06 10.66 4.82
C PHE A 651 14.97 12.18 4.99
N GLY A 652 16.12 12.87 4.99
CA GLY A 652 16.23 14.33 5.01
C GLY A 652 16.83 14.91 6.29
N GLY A 653 17.27 14.08 7.23
CA GLY A 653 17.81 14.56 8.50
C GLY A 653 16.75 14.80 9.58
N THR A 654 17.13 15.59 10.59
CA THR A 654 16.25 15.99 11.71
C THR A 654 14.96 16.67 11.24
N HIS A 655 15.05 17.47 10.16
CA HIS A 655 13.92 18.11 9.48
C HIS A 655 13.66 17.33 8.19
N PRO A 656 12.75 16.33 8.19
CA PRO A 656 12.66 15.38 7.11
C PRO A 656 12.31 16.02 5.76
N LEU A 657 12.77 15.42 4.68
CA LEU A 657 12.31 15.76 3.33
C LEU A 657 10.86 15.27 3.14
N PRO A 658 10.16 15.69 2.07
CA PRO A 658 8.82 15.19 1.76
C PRO A 658 8.70 13.66 1.75
N PHE A 659 9.79 12.95 1.42
CA PHE A 659 9.93 11.50 1.54
C PHE A 659 9.88 11.01 2.98
N GLY A 660 10.68 11.56 3.90
CA GLY A 660 10.69 11.13 5.31
C GLY A 660 9.33 11.33 6.01
N HIS A 661 8.61 12.40 5.66
CA HIS A 661 7.26 12.64 6.17
C HIS A 661 6.23 11.58 5.74
N THR A 662 6.48 10.78 4.70
CA THR A 662 5.56 9.70 4.30
C THR A 662 5.46 8.62 5.37
N PHE A 663 6.57 8.28 6.03
CA PHE A 663 6.61 7.27 7.10
C PHE A 663 5.88 7.77 8.35
N TYR A 664 6.10 9.04 8.73
CA TYR A 664 5.38 9.64 9.86
C TYR A 664 3.88 9.60 9.65
N ALA A 665 3.42 9.99 8.46
CA ALA A 665 2.00 9.96 8.13
C ALA A 665 1.46 8.52 8.09
N ALA A 666 2.22 7.56 7.53
CA ALA A 666 1.79 6.18 7.44
C ALA A 666 1.59 5.52 8.81
N ALA A 667 2.52 5.73 9.75
CA ALA A 667 2.41 5.21 11.12
C ALA A 667 1.19 5.77 11.87
N ILE A 668 0.94 7.08 11.76
CA ILE A 668 -0.25 7.72 12.34
C ILE A 668 -1.54 7.18 11.70
N ASN A 669 -1.56 7.02 10.37
CA ASN A 669 -2.72 6.45 9.68
C ASN A 669 -2.98 4.99 10.07
N HIS A 670 -1.93 4.22 10.33
CA HIS A 670 -2.09 2.85 10.82
C HIS A 670 -2.60 2.83 12.26
N LEU A 671 -2.18 3.76 13.11
CA LEU A 671 -2.76 3.94 14.45
C LEU A 671 -4.27 4.24 14.35
N PHE A 672 -4.68 5.15 13.45
CA PHE A 672 -6.10 5.41 13.19
C PHE A 672 -6.85 4.14 12.79
N ASP A 673 -6.33 3.36 11.84
CA ASP A 673 -7.00 2.13 11.43
C ASP A 673 -7.10 1.11 12.56
N SER A 674 -6.05 0.98 13.37
CA SER A 674 -6.05 0.08 14.52
C SER A 674 -7.07 0.50 15.57
N MET A 675 -7.16 1.80 15.88
CA MET A 675 -7.97 2.31 17.00
C MET A 675 -9.41 2.63 16.62
N TRP A 676 -9.72 2.89 15.34
CA TRP A 676 -11.08 3.10 14.86
C TRP A 676 -11.74 1.83 14.33
N LYS A 677 -11.00 0.75 14.16
CA LYS A 677 -11.55 -0.56 13.82
C LYS A 677 -12.61 -0.99 14.82
N GLY A 678 -13.79 -1.36 14.33
CA GLY A 678 -14.92 -1.78 15.15
C GLY A 678 -15.76 -0.64 15.74
N ILE A 679 -15.34 0.62 15.58
CA ILE A 679 -16.11 1.78 16.04
C ILE A 679 -17.18 2.10 14.99
N THR A 680 -18.40 2.38 15.46
CA THR A 680 -19.53 2.75 14.61
C THR A 680 -19.93 4.22 14.85
N PRO A 681 -20.58 4.88 13.88
CA PRO A 681 -21.07 6.25 14.05
C PRO A 681 -22.05 6.45 15.22
N ASP A 682 -22.70 5.37 15.69
CA ASP A 682 -23.63 5.37 16.82
C ASP A 682 -22.96 5.12 18.18
N SER A 683 -21.64 4.90 18.19
CA SER A 683 -20.87 4.74 19.43
C SER A 683 -20.95 6.02 20.28
N PRO A 684 -20.99 5.92 21.62
CA PRO A 684 -21.09 7.10 22.48
C PRO A 684 -19.78 7.89 22.51
N VAL A 685 -19.88 9.21 22.69
CA VAL A 685 -18.73 10.02 23.11
C VAL A 685 -18.55 9.82 24.62
N VAL A 686 -17.33 9.50 25.06
CA VAL A 686 -17.02 9.14 26.45
C VAL A 686 -15.86 9.99 26.94
N ALA A 687 -16.02 10.63 28.11
CA ALA A 687 -14.92 11.33 28.75
C ALA A 687 -13.78 10.35 29.08
N HIS A 688 -12.55 10.73 28.74
CA HIS A 688 -11.35 9.99 29.10
C HIS A 688 -11.15 9.98 30.61
N GLU A 689 -10.54 8.91 31.11
CA GLU A 689 -10.14 8.82 32.49
C GLU A 689 -9.00 9.80 32.78
N ILE A 690 -9.19 10.65 33.78
CA ILE A 690 -8.17 11.59 34.25
C ILE A 690 -7.82 11.16 35.68
N PRO A 691 -6.60 10.65 35.93
CA PRO A 691 -6.16 10.33 37.29
C PRO A 691 -6.37 11.52 38.23
N GLU A 692 -6.82 11.25 39.47
CA GLU A 692 -7.08 12.29 40.46
C GLU A 692 -5.82 13.13 40.71
N GLU A 693 -4.70 12.45 40.97
CA GLU A 693 -3.39 13.08 41.17
C GLU A 693 -2.58 13.14 39.87
N PRO A 694 -1.83 14.24 39.63
CA PRO A 694 -0.79 14.26 38.61
C PRO A 694 0.36 13.30 38.99
N LEU A 695 1.16 12.86 38.01
CA LEU A 695 2.41 12.14 38.22
C LEU A 695 3.40 12.96 39.04
N ASP A 696 3.40 14.28 38.84
CA ASP A 696 4.20 15.21 39.62
C ASP A 696 3.33 16.36 40.13
N GLU A 697 3.40 16.64 41.43
CA GLU A 697 2.57 17.66 42.11
C GLU A 697 2.80 19.10 41.60
N TYR A 698 3.93 19.32 40.92
CA TYR A 698 4.35 20.59 40.30
C TYR A 698 4.26 20.56 38.77
N SER A 699 3.56 19.58 38.21
CA SER A 699 3.23 19.53 36.78
C SER A 699 2.64 20.84 36.27
N TYR A 700 2.97 21.21 35.03
CA TYR A 700 2.63 22.51 34.43
C TYR A 700 1.22 22.55 33.84
N TYR A 701 0.28 21.77 34.39
CA TYR A 701 -1.07 21.60 33.82
C TYR A 701 -2.00 22.81 34.06
N LYS A 702 -1.54 23.83 34.79
CA LYS A 702 -2.15 25.16 34.86
C LYS A 702 -1.20 26.23 34.30
N GLY A 703 -0.35 25.82 33.37
CA GLY A 703 0.56 26.68 32.65
C GLY A 703 -0.20 27.75 31.85
N ASP A 704 0.22 29.00 31.99
CA ASP A 704 -0.38 30.16 31.34
C ASP A 704 0.66 31.26 31.11
N PHE A 705 0.31 32.26 30.29
CA PHE A 705 1.07 33.48 30.14
C PHE A 705 0.55 34.60 31.04
N ILE A 706 1.46 35.41 31.57
CA ILE A 706 1.12 36.70 32.18
C ILE A 706 1.36 37.82 31.16
N ASP A 707 0.46 38.79 31.08
CA ASP A 707 0.62 39.95 30.18
C ASP A 707 1.87 40.74 30.59
N LEU A 708 2.70 41.08 29.60
CA LEU A 708 3.91 41.89 29.79
C LEU A 708 3.65 43.21 30.53
N LYS A 709 2.43 43.77 30.39
CA LYS A 709 2.02 45.03 31.03
C LYS A 709 1.85 44.91 32.54
N GLU A 710 1.73 43.70 33.09
CA GLU A 710 1.66 43.48 34.53
C GLU A 710 3.01 43.70 35.22
N ALA A 711 4.12 43.64 34.45
CA ALA A 711 5.43 43.95 34.97
C ALA A 711 5.61 45.46 35.23
N LYS A 712 6.05 45.78 36.44
CA LYS A 712 6.47 47.14 36.82
C LYS A 712 7.89 47.37 36.29
N LEU A 713 7.98 48.08 35.16
CA LEU A 713 9.22 48.43 34.47
C LEU A 713 9.95 49.52 35.26
N ASN A 714 10.63 49.13 36.33
CA ASN A 714 11.22 50.07 37.28
C ASN A 714 12.34 50.90 36.65
N LYS A 715 13.46 50.26 36.30
CA LYS A 715 14.65 50.95 35.79
C LYS A 715 15.12 50.30 34.50
N GLY A 716 15.02 51.01 33.38
CA GLY A 716 15.70 50.68 32.13
C GLY A 716 15.01 49.65 31.22
N TRP A 717 14.20 48.74 31.76
CA TRP A 717 13.33 47.89 30.93
C TRP A 717 12.31 48.73 30.16
N LYS A 718 12.02 48.34 28.92
CA LYS A 718 11.07 49.02 28.04
C LYS A 718 10.11 48.03 27.41
N TYR A 719 8.85 48.44 27.26
CA TYR A 719 7.91 47.75 26.39
C TYR A 719 8.14 48.20 24.95
N VAL A 720 8.48 47.24 24.08
CA VAL A 720 8.70 47.46 22.65
C VAL A 720 7.54 46.82 21.90
N PRO A 721 6.61 47.60 21.33
CA PRO A 721 5.39 47.05 20.70
C PRO A 721 5.64 46.14 19.50
N SER A 722 6.76 46.33 18.81
CA SER A 722 7.20 45.51 17.69
C SER A 722 8.72 45.38 17.77
N TRP A 723 9.18 44.37 18.50
CA TRP A 723 10.59 44.16 18.74
C TRP A 723 11.26 43.46 17.56
N ARG A 724 12.40 43.98 17.12
CA ARG A 724 13.29 43.35 16.15
C ARG A 724 14.72 43.81 16.37
N ALA A 725 15.65 42.88 16.61
CA ALA A 725 17.06 43.25 16.71
C ALA A 725 17.60 43.73 15.35
N ASP A 726 18.22 44.92 15.35
CA ASP A 726 18.84 45.54 14.18
C ASP A 726 20.25 44.97 13.94
N ASN A 727 20.31 43.75 13.42
CA ASN A 727 21.55 43.06 13.08
C ASN A 727 21.34 41.95 12.05
N LYS A 728 22.44 41.35 11.58
CA LYS A 728 22.44 40.30 10.53
C LYS A 728 21.96 38.92 10.97
N TYR A 729 21.80 38.67 12.27
CA TYR A 729 21.49 37.34 12.78
C TYR A 729 20.03 36.99 12.49
N GLU A 730 19.75 35.70 12.29
CA GLU A 730 18.38 35.22 12.05
C GLU A 730 17.51 35.46 13.29
N LYS A 731 16.22 35.74 13.09
CA LYS A 731 15.21 35.78 14.16
C LYS A 731 14.12 34.81 13.80
N ARG A 732 13.77 33.91 14.72
CA ARG A 732 12.69 32.94 14.48
C ARG A 732 11.34 33.62 14.35
N ARG A 733 10.50 33.04 13.50
CA ARG A 733 9.13 33.49 13.27
C ARG A 733 8.35 33.52 14.59
N GLY A 734 7.50 34.53 14.77
CA GLY A 734 6.73 34.74 16.00
C GLY A 734 7.53 35.34 17.15
N PHE A 735 8.85 35.49 17.03
CA PHE A 735 9.73 36.12 18.01
C PHE A 735 10.48 37.34 17.44
N ALA A 736 9.96 37.88 16.35
CA ALA A 736 10.32 39.18 15.79
C ALA A 736 9.04 39.86 15.33
N ASP A 737 9.07 41.20 15.31
CA ASP A 737 7.95 42.06 14.93
C ASP A 737 6.72 41.86 15.83
N VAL A 738 6.96 41.52 17.11
CA VAL A 738 5.95 41.26 18.15
C VAL A 738 6.25 42.06 19.42
N PRO A 739 5.25 42.29 20.30
CA PRO A 739 5.49 42.93 21.58
C PRO A 739 6.47 42.17 22.45
N MET A 740 7.45 42.88 23.03
CA MET A 740 8.39 42.33 24.00
C MET A 740 8.73 43.36 25.09
N LEU A 741 9.16 42.86 26.24
CA LEU A 741 9.96 43.65 27.17
C LEU A 741 11.42 43.51 26.82
N GLU A 742 12.13 44.63 26.74
CA GLU A 742 13.55 44.69 26.42
C GLU A 742 14.33 45.38 27.54
N ALA A 743 15.46 44.79 27.93
CA ALA A 743 16.51 45.45 28.68
C ALA A 743 17.85 45.30 27.96
N THR A 744 18.66 46.36 28.00
CA THR A 744 19.92 46.41 27.25
C THR A 744 21.14 46.72 28.09
N ARG A 745 20.98 47.05 29.39
CA ARG A 745 22.10 47.46 30.25
C ARG A 745 22.13 46.71 31.59
N PRO A 746 23.33 46.43 32.13
CA PRO A 746 23.48 45.93 33.49
C PRO A 746 22.75 46.78 34.52
N GLY A 747 22.06 46.11 35.43
CA GLY A 747 21.25 46.74 36.48
C GLY A 747 19.87 47.22 36.03
N ASP A 748 19.50 47.12 34.75
CA ASP A 748 18.12 47.30 34.32
C ASP A 748 17.24 46.29 35.07
N LYS A 749 16.20 46.78 35.75
CA LYS A 749 15.40 46.05 36.75
C LYS A 749 13.90 46.18 36.48
N LEU A 750 13.18 45.07 36.62
CA LEU A 750 11.72 45.03 36.68
C LEU A 750 11.24 44.24 37.91
N THR A 751 9.96 44.37 38.23
CA THR A 751 9.29 43.52 39.22
C THR A 751 7.94 43.05 38.70
N LEU A 752 7.56 41.83 39.05
CA LEU A 752 6.27 41.23 38.68
C LEU A 752 5.66 40.58 39.92
N ASP A 753 4.41 40.90 40.20
CA ASP A 753 3.61 40.18 41.20
C ASP A 753 2.85 39.06 40.46
N PHE A 754 2.88 37.83 40.96
CA PHE A 754 2.19 36.69 40.33
C PHE A 754 1.64 35.74 41.39
N THR A 755 0.66 34.91 41.03
CA THR A 755 0.15 33.83 41.89
C THR A 755 0.37 32.49 41.18
N GLY A 756 0.93 31.52 41.89
CA GLY A 756 1.11 30.17 41.39
C GLY A 756 2.41 29.51 41.86
N LYS A 757 2.59 28.25 41.47
CA LYS A 757 3.66 27.35 41.91
C LYS A 757 4.95 27.44 41.10
N ALA A 758 4.94 28.09 39.94
CA ALA A 758 6.13 28.24 39.11
C ALA A 758 6.11 29.56 38.34
N ILE A 759 7.29 30.11 38.06
CA ILE A 759 7.45 31.35 37.28
C ILE A 759 8.68 31.28 36.40
N GLY A 760 8.57 31.83 35.19
CA GLY A 760 9.65 31.89 34.23
C GLY A 760 9.43 32.97 33.17
N ILE A 761 10.24 32.91 32.12
CA ILE A 761 10.12 33.76 30.94
C ILE A 761 10.15 32.93 29.67
N PHE A 762 9.31 33.30 28.71
CA PHE A 762 9.47 32.94 27.31
C PHE A 762 10.17 34.10 26.61
N CYS A 763 11.42 33.87 26.19
CA CYS A 763 12.32 34.89 25.69
C CYS A 763 12.91 34.51 24.33
N THR A 764 13.72 35.41 23.77
CA THR A 764 14.42 35.20 22.50
C THR A 764 15.93 35.46 22.61
N PRO A 765 16.70 34.58 23.29
CA PRO A 765 18.14 34.77 23.42
C PRO A 765 18.84 34.74 22.05
N GLY A 766 19.66 35.77 21.78
CA GLY A 766 20.52 35.86 20.60
C GLY A 766 21.96 36.22 20.97
N PRO A 767 22.76 36.74 20.02
CA PRO A 767 24.19 36.98 20.25
C PRO A 767 24.49 37.95 21.38
N THR A 768 23.53 38.83 21.69
CA THR A 768 23.62 39.81 22.77
C THR A 768 23.05 39.32 24.10
N ALA A 769 22.59 38.06 24.21
CA ALA A 769 21.91 37.54 25.40
C ALA A 769 22.75 37.68 26.67
N GLY A 770 22.15 38.21 27.72
CA GLY A 770 22.78 38.47 29.01
C GLY A 770 22.49 37.42 30.07
N ILE A 771 23.17 37.55 31.21
CA ILE A 771 22.83 36.81 32.43
C ILE A 771 21.78 37.60 33.19
N LEU A 772 20.68 36.95 33.53
CA LEU A 772 19.65 37.47 34.42
C LEU A 772 19.99 37.15 35.87
N GLU A 773 19.70 38.08 36.76
CA GLU A 773 19.67 37.88 38.20
C GLU A 773 18.22 38.00 38.67
N TYR A 774 17.70 36.95 39.30
CA TYR A 774 16.32 36.91 39.79
C TYR A 774 16.25 36.62 41.29
N SER A 775 15.20 37.13 41.94
CA SER A 775 14.88 36.90 43.35
C SER A 775 13.36 36.78 43.48
N ILE A 776 12.91 35.75 44.20
CA ILE A 776 11.50 35.55 44.56
C ILE A 776 11.35 35.88 46.05
N ASP A 777 10.37 36.70 46.40
CA ASP A 777 10.01 37.06 47.79
C ASP A 777 11.17 37.57 48.66
N GLY A 778 12.15 38.23 48.04
CA GLY A 778 13.32 38.77 48.72
C GLY A 778 14.40 37.74 49.04
N ALA A 779 14.29 36.51 48.54
CA ALA A 779 15.35 35.50 48.61
C ALA A 779 16.64 35.99 47.92
N PRO A 780 17.82 35.42 48.25
CA PRO A 780 19.06 35.77 47.58
C PRO A 780 18.98 35.65 46.06
N PHE A 781 19.59 36.60 45.33
CA PHE A 781 19.57 36.60 43.88
C PHE A 781 20.30 35.37 43.32
N LYS A 782 19.62 34.63 42.44
CA LYS A 782 20.17 33.55 41.63
C LYS A 782 20.51 34.09 40.24
N LYS A 783 21.51 33.50 39.58
CA LYS A 783 21.91 33.84 38.21
C LYS A 783 21.37 32.81 37.23
N LEU A 784 20.89 33.28 36.09
CA LEU A 784 20.46 32.48 34.96
C LEU A 784 21.13 33.01 33.70
N ASP A 785 21.99 32.21 33.09
CA ASP A 785 22.55 32.53 31.79
C ASP A 785 21.53 32.21 30.70
N THR A 786 21.10 33.23 29.95
CA THR A 786 20.13 33.04 28.88
C THR A 786 20.77 32.65 27.55
N PHE A 787 22.10 32.68 27.45
CA PHE A 787 22.83 32.36 26.23
C PHE A 787 22.77 30.86 25.93
N THR A 788 22.23 30.49 24.77
CA THR A 788 22.14 29.11 24.31
C THR A 788 23.28 28.77 23.34
N GLN A 789 23.47 27.49 23.03
CA GLN A 789 24.43 27.08 21.99
C GLN A 789 24.11 27.64 20.59
N TRP A 790 22.86 28.03 20.30
CA TRP A 790 22.46 28.65 19.03
C TRP A 790 22.53 30.17 19.05
N SER A 791 22.69 30.79 20.21
CA SER A 791 22.66 32.24 20.37
C SER A 791 23.78 32.94 19.59
N LYS A 792 24.88 32.23 19.24
CA LYS A 792 25.92 32.76 18.33
C LYS A 792 25.43 33.03 16.91
N TYR A 793 24.35 32.38 16.49
CA TYR A 793 23.90 32.35 15.10
C TYR A 793 22.54 33.01 14.90
N LEU A 794 21.64 32.91 15.89
CA LEU A 794 20.26 33.39 15.77
C LEU A 794 19.63 33.78 17.12
N TYR A 795 18.53 34.52 17.05
CA TYR A 795 17.62 34.77 18.17
C TYR A 795 16.56 33.67 18.22
N ILE A 796 16.65 32.82 19.24
CA ILE A 796 15.92 31.55 19.34
C ILE A 796 14.82 31.62 20.42
N PRO A 797 13.60 31.12 20.17
CA PRO A 797 12.56 31.00 21.18
C PRO A 797 13.01 30.09 22.31
N TRP A 798 12.96 30.56 23.55
CA TRP A 798 13.40 29.77 24.70
C TRP A 798 12.59 30.06 25.96
N VAL A 799 12.19 29.02 26.68
CA VAL A 799 11.64 29.17 28.03
C VAL A 799 12.70 28.86 29.06
N TYR A 800 12.85 29.75 30.02
CA TYR A 800 13.60 29.52 31.23
C TYR A 800 12.68 29.64 32.44
N MET A 801 12.72 28.62 33.30
CA MET A 801 12.05 28.64 34.59
C MET A 801 12.99 29.23 35.65
N PHE A 802 12.46 30.09 36.51
CA PHE A 802 13.19 30.66 37.64
C PHE A 802 13.02 29.82 38.91
N GLU A 803 11.78 29.49 39.23
CA GLU A 803 11.41 28.56 40.30
C GLU A 803 10.25 27.70 39.79
N THR A 804 10.26 26.42 40.16
CA THR A 804 9.32 25.42 39.66
C THR A 804 8.52 24.73 40.77
N GLU A 805 8.84 25.01 42.03
CA GLU A 805 8.30 24.32 43.22
C GLU A 805 7.94 25.32 44.34
N LEU A 806 7.21 26.37 43.98
CA LEU A 806 6.69 27.36 44.93
C LEU A 806 5.38 26.88 45.56
N ASP A 807 5.06 27.43 46.73
CA ASP A 807 3.72 27.33 47.31
C ASP A 807 2.68 27.99 46.39
N ASP A 808 1.43 27.55 46.42
CA ASP A 808 0.36 28.15 45.61
C ASP A 808 -0.16 29.45 46.27
N THR A 809 0.65 30.51 46.22
CA THR A 809 0.35 31.80 46.84
C THR A 809 0.77 32.97 45.93
N THR A 810 0.59 34.21 46.39
CA THR A 810 1.09 35.39 45.68
C THR A 810 2.56 35.65 46.02
N HIS A 811 3.38 35.71 44.98
CA HIS A 811 4.82 35.92 45.02
C HIS A 811 5.22 37.21 44.32
N LYS A 812 6.41 37.72 44.65
CA LYS A 812 7.04 38.86 43.97
C LYS A 812 8.36 38.45 43.33
N LEU A 813 8.37 38.46 41.99
CA LEU A 813 9.59 38.35 41.19
C LEU A 813 10.29 39.71 41.09
N VAL A 814 11.58 39.72 41.38
CA VAL A 814 12.51 40.81 41.07
C VAL A 814 13.53 40.31 40.06
N LEU A 815 13.56 40.93 38.87
CA LEU A 815 14.47 40.56 37.79
C LEU A 815 15.41 41.73 37.47
N ARG A 816 16.70 41.47 37.30
CA ARG A 816 17.65 42.46 36.80
C ARG A 816 18.72 41.87 35.89
N ILE A 817 19.28 42.68 35.01
CA ILE A 817 20.41 42.29 34.14
C ILE A 817 21.70 42.28 34.97
N SER A 818 22.46 41.19 34.92
CA SER A 818 23.77 41.10 35.58
C SER A 818 24.82 41.97 34.87
N LYS A 819 25.86 42.35 35.60
CA LYS A 819 27.07 42.93 35.00
C LYS A 819 27.95 41.87 34.33
N ASP A 820 27.78 40.61 34.73
CA ASP A 820 28.48 39.49 34.15
C ASP A 820 27.72 39.03 32.90
N LYS A 821 28.43 38.41 31.96
CA LYS A 821 27.85 37.82 30.75
C LYS A 821 28.52 36.50 30.42
N ASN A 822 27.85 35.68 29.61
CA ASN A 822 28.48 34.53 28.99
C ASN A 822 29.73 35.00 28.21
N PRO A 823 30.89 34.31 28.32
CA PRO A 823 32.10 34.68 27.58
C PRO A 823 31.91 34.79 26.07
N ASP A 824 30.97 34.01 25.51
CA ASP A 824 30.64 33.99 24.10
C ASP A 824 29.57 35.02 23.69
N SER A 825 28.92 35.66 24.66
CA SER A 825 27.95 36.72 24.37
C SER A 825 28.65 38.02 24.02
N ILE A 826 28.13 38.72 23.01
CA ILE A 826 28.60 40.05 22.63
C ILE A 826 27.87 41.18 23.38
N GLY A 827 26.88 40.86 24.22
CA GLY A 827 26.06 41.84 24.94
C GLY A 827 25.60 41.38 26.33
N THR A 828 24.65 42.10 26.90
CA THR A 828 24.01 41.81 28.20
C THR A 828 22.49 41.98 28.12
N GLU A 829 21.91 41.83 26.93
CA GLU A 829 20.52 42.17 26.66
C GLU A 829 19.58 41.01 27.00
N CYS A 830 18.30 41.32 27.25
CA CYS A 830 17.27 40.32 27.39
C CYS A 830 15.97 40.81 26.77
N GLN A 831 15.30 39.92 26.05
CA GLN A 831 14.02 40.17 25.41
C GLN A 831 13.00 39.12 25.82
N ILE A 832 11.98 39.55 26.56
CA ILE A 832 10.92 38.71 27.09
C ILE A 832 9.68 38.89 26.21
N ARG A 833 9.21 37.81 25.61
CA ARG A 833 7.95 37.75 24.85
C ARG A 833 6.75 37.57 25.78
N ASN A 834 6.86 36.68 26.76
CA ASN A 834 5.83 36.42 27.76
C ASN A 834 6.51 36.04 29.09
N PHE A 835 5.86 36.32 30.22
CA PHE A 835 6.14 35.60 31.44
C PHE A 835 5.31 34.32 31.45
N VAL A 836 5.87 33.23 31.95
CA VAL A 836 5.19 31.93 32.05
C VAL A 836 4.94 31.60 33.52
N VAL A 837 3.74 31.15 33.87
CA VAL A 837 3.33 30.87 35.25
C VAL A 837 2.54 29.57 35.31
N ASN A 838 2.72 28.79 36.39
CA ASN A 838 1.85 27.65 36.71
C ASN A 838 0.93 28.05 37.87
N ARG A 839 -0.36 28.28 37.62
CA ARG A 839 -1.32 28.83 38.60
C ARG A 839 -1.94 27.77 39.53
#